data_AF-A0A1C5QPL1-F1
#
_entry.id   AF-A0A1C5QPL1-F1
#
_cell.length_a   1.000
_cell.length_b   1.000
_cell.length_c   1.000
_cell.angle_alpha   90.00
_cell.angle_beta   90.00
_cell.angle_gamma   90.00
#
_symmetry.space_group_name_H-M   'P 1'
#
loop_
_entity.id
_entity.type
_entity.pdbx_description
1 polymer ?
#
loop_
_entity_poly.entity_id
_entity_poly.type
_entity_poly.pdbx_seq_one_letter_code
_entity_poly.pdbx_strand_id
1 'polypeptide(L)'
;MFDTDDEVIISWTKELAGSIQDWELEKIKNEDELKDAFSKDLSFGTGGIRALMGIGPNRMNALTIGRASQGLANYLLKTGCSGETVAIACDSRIHSSEFSEVAASVLSANGFRVALFPNATPTPLLSFGIRKMKCCAGVSITASHNPKEYNGFKVYGPTGDQATDALAQAIQTEIEQVYFNEVKRTDIEGGLDNGTIFWIPESISTAYLDEVCGQAHGIPLGSIKAIYSPLNGAGFNLASKLLNRIDANWEVVAEQKDPDGNFPTCQKPNPENDEAMRLGSKQLKESGADLFIANDPDADRLGIVVMHGGDTIKLNGDEVGLLLLDFISRVKQCEGAIAYTTIVSTPLADILARKRGFELRRTLTGFKYIGEQMDALEEDGQIGSFLFGFEESCGYLSGTHVRDKDGISSLLLVLECAAYHKQYGLDLIDALAGIYQELGFCMGRQISFELTGPAGRHAMASAMRAIRTQPYNAFEEAIRVTDMYDYSRGTHMPTSEISQSDEDLPLLPPSNVIELRLEDDGKIILRPSGTEPKLKAYLFAIAQSGEDAKNRLDEMETALRSRLAAHFEKKNDASGKTAHVILLSGGSGSRLWPLSNSARSKQFLKVLRDSRGNHVSMVQRVFEQISSVDADVDITIATSSTQVDSLLMQVGGSFSLVIEPERRDTTAAILLACANLLFEQGAAEDDPVVIMPIDTYAEQDYFSRIADISSAVSSGLHDIVLLGVEPTYPSEKYGYILPKDAKDTEGIAPVYSFKEKPNEATAQKFIAKGGLWNCGVFGLKLGYAIECLKRYYTPHSYEDLLENYSKLPKRSFDYEVVENSESIGCVRYRGVWKDLGTWNTLTEEMADEVAGRVKLDSTCSNVHAINETTLPMAIAGLNDAVVVATSDGILVSSKEQSAHIKELVAEVSEPQPMYEEKHWGYYGFLPTLQSSESGLPASRRVEEIAVHDEETAALPVSGVTRVIVVVHGSGQVKLQDECIECIAGSSVAVPAWSECEITGTGLRLISVDVD
;
A
#
# COMPACT_ATOMS: atom_id res chain seq x y z
N MET A 1 2.56 25.13 -0.33
CA MET A 1 2.00 26.05 -1.34
C MET A 1 3.17 26.73 -2.04
N PHE A 2 3.45 26.40 -3.31
CA PHE A 2 4.45 27.15 -4.09
C PHE A 2 3.76 28.39 -4.64
N ASP A 3 4.13 29.57 -4.15
CA ASP A 3 3.99 30.81 -4.92
C ASP A 3 4.95 30.63 -6.11
N THR A 4 4.45 30.18 -7.26
CA THR A 4 5.29 30.09 -8.47
C THR A 4 5.55 31.52 -8.93
N ASP A 5 6.67 32.08 -8.50
CA ASP A 5 7.13 33.38 -8.98
C ASP A 5 7.16 33.38 -10.53
N ASP A 6 6.53 34.39 -11.14
CA ASP A 6 6.52 34.58 -12.60
C ASP A 6 7.94 34.49 -13.21
N GLU A 7 8.97 34.85 -12.43
CA GLU A 7 10.38 34.75 -12.81
C GLU A 7 10.84 33.31 -13.10
N VAL A 8 10.38 32.31 -12.34
CA VAL A 8 10.74 30.90 -12.56
C VAL A 8 10.16 30.40 -13.87
N ILE A 9 8.88 30.69 -14.13
CA ILE A 9 8.19 30.28 -15.36
C ILE A 9 8.85 30.95 -16.58
N ILE A 10 9.19 32.24 -16.48
CA ILE A 10 9.92 32.98 -17.52
C ILE A 10 11.30 32.34 -17.76
N SER A 11 12.03 31.95 -16.70
CA SER A 11 13.33 31.28 -16.84
C SER A 11 13.21 29.96 -17.60
N TRP A 12 12.27 29.10 -17.19
CA TRP A 12 12.04 27.82 -17.85
C TRP A 12 11.61 27.99 -19.32
N THR A 13 10.72 28.93 -19.59
CA THR A 13 10.26 29.21 -20.97
C THR A 13 11.40 29.72 -21.84
N LYS A 14 12.32 30.52 -21.27
CA LYS A 14 13.50 31.02 -21.97
C LYS A 14 14.54 29.92 -22.21
N GLU A 15 14.79 29.07 -21.23
CA GLU A 15 15.74 27.96 -21.34
C GLU A 15 15.28 26.88 -22.32
N LEU A 16 13.96 26.65 -22.40
CA LEU A 16 13.34 25.70 -23.31
C LEU A 16 12.87 26.36 -24.63
N ALA A 17 13.31 27.59 -24.91
CA ALA A 17 12.95 28.28 -26.14
C ALA A 17 13.49 27.54 -27.36
N GLY A 18 12.59 27.11 -28.25
CA GLY A 18 12.92 26.31 -29.44
C GLY A 18 12.85 24.79 -29.26
N SER A 19 12.66 24.31 -28.03
CA SER A 19 12.44 22.90 -27.68
C SER A 19 11.02 22.61 -27.18
N ILE A 20 10.08 23.54 -27.38
CA ILE A 20 8.69 23.43 -26.93
C ILE A 20 7.77 23.66 -28.14
N GLN A 21 6.71 22.87 -28.25
CA GLN A 21 5.63 23.03 -29.24
C GLN A 21 4.60 24.09 -28.81
N ASP A 22 3.92 24.70 -29.79
CA ASP A 22 2.87 25.70 -29.53
C ASP A 22 1.77 25.19 -28.59
N TRP A 23 1.37 23.92 -28.73
CA TRP A 23 0.33 23.31 -27.87
C TRP A 23 0.77 23.14 -26.42
N GLU A 24 2.06 23.01 -26.14
CA GLU A 24 2.60 22.95 -24.79
C GLU A 24 2.58 24.35 -24.13
N LEU A 25 2.86 25.41 -24.92
CA LEU A 25 2.73 26.80 -24.49
C LEU A 25 1.28 27.22 -24.27
N GLU A 26 0.32 26.58 -24.92
CA GLU A 26 -1.11 26.84 -24.66
C GLU A 26 -1.55 26.25 -23.32
N LYS A 27 -1.02 25.09 -22.92
CA LYS A 27 -1.38 24.45 -21.64
C LYS A 27 -0.99 25.30 -20.43
N ILE A 28 0.14 26.01 -20.47
CA ILE A 28 0.57 26.89 -19.37
C ILE A 28 -0.34 28.13 -19.18
N LYS A 29 -1.22 28.43 -20.13
CA LYS A 29 -2.23 29.51 -19.96
C LYS A 29 -3.38 29.07 -19.06
N ASN A 30 -3.51 27.78 -18.78
CA ASN A 30 -4.46 27.24 -17.82
C ASN A 30 -3.78 27.17 -16.44
N GLU A 31 -4.33 27.89 -15.46
CA GLU A 31 -3.77 27.96 -14.11
C GLU A 31 -3.68 26.59 -13.41
N ASP A 32 -4.63 25.68 -13.64
CA ASP A 32 -4.63 24.37 -12.99
C ASP A 32 -3.54 23.46 -13.57
N GLU A 33 -3.37 23.48 -14.90
CA GLU A 33 -2.30 22.77 -15.60
C GLU A 33 -0.92 23.31 -15.19
N LEU A 34 -0.80 24.63 -15.04
CA LEU A 34 0.42 25.27 -14.59
C LEU A 34 0.76 24.90 -13.15
N LYS A 35 -0.22 24.95 -12.23
CA LYS A 35 -0.04 24.51 -10.84
C LYS A 35 0.37 23.04 -10.78
N ASP A 36 -0.26 22.17 -11.56
CA ASP A 36 0.13 20.76 -11.63
C ASP A 36 1.57 20.58 -12.17
N ALA A 37 1.94 21.32 -13.20
CA ALA A 37 3.27 21.25 -13.82
C ALA A 37 4.43 21.64 -12.88
N PHE A 38 4.16 22.48 -11.88
CA PHE A 38 5.13 22.92 -10.86
C PHE A 38 4.86 22.35 -9.47
N SER A 39 3.91 21.42 -9.33
CA SER A 39 3.51 20.88 -8.01
C SER A 39 4.53 19.91 -7.40
N LYS A 40 5.33 19.23 -8.23
CA LYS A 40 6.28 18.19 -7.82
C LYS A 40 7.35 17.96 -8.89
N ASP A 41 8.35 17.16 -8.57
CA ASP A 41 9.33 16.63 -9.52
C ASP A 41 8.85 15.31 -10.16
N LEU A 42 9.39 14.99 -11.33
CA LEU A 42 9.24 13.67 -11.95
C LEU A 42 9.95 12.58 -11.12
N SER A 43 9.33 11.40 -11.07
CA SER A 43 9.89 10.21 -10.42
C SER A 43 9.69 8.94 -11.24
N PHE A 44 10.49 7.90 -10.95
CA PHE A 44 10.35 6.59 -11.58
C PHE A 44 9.01 5.93 -11.24
N GLY A 45 8.27 5.52 -12.27
CA GLY A 45 7.14 4.60 -12.16
C GLY A 45 7.52 3.17 -12.58
N THR A 46 6.52 2.30 -12.72
CA THR A 46 6.73 0.89 -13.12
C THR A 46 7.41 0.73 -14.48
N GLY A 47 7.20 1.71 -15.38
CA GLY A 47 7.69 1.70 -16.76
C GLY A 47 8.73 2.77 -17.04
N GLY A 48 9.54 3.17 -16.05
CA GLY A 48 10.44 4.33 -16.11
C GLY A 48 9.73 5.63 -15.72
N ILE A 49 10.38 6.77 -15.96
CA ILE A 49 9.74 8.08 -15.84
C ILE A 49 8.84 8.28 -17.07
N ARG A 50 7.55 8.55 -16.88
CA ARG A 50 6.62 8.89 -17.97
C ARG A 50 5.73 10.04 -17.53
N ALA A 51 5.67 11.09 -18.32
CA ALA A 51 4.83 12.24 -18.02
C ALA A 51 4.41 12.98 -19.28
N LEU A 52 3.45 13.88 -19.12
CA LEU A 52 3.10 14.86 -20.14
C LEU A 52 4.33 15.71 -20.47
N MET A 53 4.53 15.98 -21.76
CA MET A 53 5.48 17.00 -22.19
C MET A 53 4.94 18.40 -21.85
N GLY A 54 5.85 19.32 -21.56
CA GLY A 54 5.53 20.71 -21.28
C GLY A 54 6.56 21.39 -20.40
N ILE A 55 6.26 22.63 -20.03
CA ILE A 55 7.08 23.43 -19.12
C ILE A 55 6.83 23.00 -17.68
N GLY A 56 7.90 22.85 -16.90
CA GLY A 56 7.85 22.62 -15.46
C GLY A 56 8.55 21.35 -15.00
N PRO A 57 8.85 21.23 -13.70
CA PRO A 57 9.53 20.08 -13.13
C PRO A 57 8.72 18.78 -13.14
N ASN A 58 7.37 18.85 -13.21
CA ASN A 58 6.46 17.71 -13.35
C ASN A 58 6.12 17.40 -14.82
N ARG A 59 6.98 17.80 -15.77
CA ARG A 59 6.77 17.61 -17.21
C ARG A 59 8.03 17.07 -17.90
N MET A 60 7.85 16.29 -18.95
CA MET A 60 8.95 15.86 -19.82
C MET A 60 9.42 17.03 -20.67
N ASN A 61 10.68 17.45 -20.52
CA ASN A 61 11.32 18.50 -21.31
C ASN A 61 12.85 18.34 -21.26
N ALA A 62 13.57 19.14 -22.04
CA ALA A 62 15.03 19.06 -22.11
C ALA A 62 15.74 19.34 -20.77
N LEU A 63 15.12 20.09 -19.83
CA LEU A 63 15.71 20.33 -18.51
C LEU A 63 15.53 19.11 -17.59
N THR A 64 14.34 18.52 -17.55
CA THR A 64 14.06 17.33 -16.74
C THR A 64 14.79 16.09 -17.27
N ILE A 65 14.91 15.92 -18.58
CA ILE A 65 15.77 14.89 -19.21
C ILE A 65 17.23 15.09 -18.84
N GLY A 66 17.71 16.34 -18.86
CA GLY A 66 19.07 16.67 -18.48
C GLY A 66 19.37 16.32 -17.02
N ARG A 67 18.45 16.67 -16.11
CA ARG A 67 18.54 16.32 -14.69
C ARG A 67 18.52 14.81 -14.47
N ALA A 68 17.60 14.09 -15.11
CA ALA A 68 17.53 12.62 -15.04
C ALA A 68 18.82 11.96 -15.53
N SER A 69 19.38 12.44 -16.64
CA SER A 69 20.65 11.95 -17.21
C SER A 69 21.85 12.26 -16.31
N GLN A 70 21.86 13.40 -15.63
CA GLN A 70 22.91 13.76 -14.66
C GLN A 70 22.82 12.88 -13.41
N GLY A 71 21.62 12.59 -12.90
CA GLY A 71 21.43 11.64 -11.81
C GLY A 71 21.88 10.22 -12.18
N LEU A 72 21.54 9.75 -13.39
CA LEU A 72 22.05 8.48 -13.91
C LEU A 72 23.60 8.48 -14.01
N ALA A 73 24.19 9.57 -14.53
CA ALA A 73 25.65 9.70 -14.58
C ALA A 73 26.29 9.62 -13.18
N ASN A 74 25.71 10.30 -12.19
CA ASN A 74 26.19 10.27 -10.81
C ASN A 74 26.12 8.86 -10.22
N TYR A 75 25.00 8.15 -10.44
CA TYR A 75 24.84 6.76 -10.03
C TYR A 75 25.91 5.86 -10.64
N LEU A 76 26.10 5.92 -11.96
CA LEU A 76 27.07 5.09 -12.69
C LEU A 76 28.52 5.39 -12.29
N LEU A 77 28.86 6.65 -11.99
CA LEU A 77 30.19 7.00 -11.48
C LEU A 77 30.41 6.41 -10.07
N LYS A 78 29.39 6.43 -9.20
CA LYS A 78 29.44 5.83 -7.86
C LYS A 78 29.61 4.32 -7.90
N THR A 79 29.05 3.64 -8.90
CA THR A 79 29.18 2.19 -9.10
C THR A 79 30.42 1.78 -9.90
N GLY A 80 31.28 2.74 -10.27
CA GLY A 80 32.58 2.47 -10.88
C GLY A 80 32.58 2.34 -12.40
N CYS A 81 31.51 2.76 -13.10
CA CYS A 81 31.39 2.66 -14.55
C CYS A 81 32.05 3.83 -15.32
N SER A 82 33.05 4.50 -14.74
CA SER A 82 33.69 5.67 -15.38
C SER A 82 34.38 5.26 -16.69
N GLY A 83 34.12 6.00 -17.78
CA GLY A 83 34.68 5.70 -19.11
C GLY A 83 34.00 4.56 -19.87
N GLU A 84 33.01 3.90 -19.26
CA GLU A 84 32.22 2.85 -19.90
C GLU A 84 31.21 3.40 -20.92
N THR A 85 30.58 2.50 -21.68
CA THR A 85 29.63 2.86 -22.73
C THR A 85 28.19 2.83 -22.24
N VAL A 86 27.40 3.85 -22.58
CA VAL A 86 25.95 3.90 -22.38
C VAL A 86 25.26 3.92 -23.75
N ALA A 87 24.28 3.03 -23.96
CA ALA A 87 23.49 3.02 -25.20
C ALA A 87 22.21 3.84 -25.06
N ILE A 88 21.81 4.57 -26.11
CA ILE A 88 20.59 5.39 -26.08
C ILE A 88 19.77 5.12 -27.34
N ALA A 89 18.49 4.81 -27.14
CA ALA A 89 17.48 4.66 -28.18
C ALA A 89 16.28 5.58 -27.91
N CYS A 90 15.49 5.84 -28.93
CA CYS A 90 14.25 6.59 -28.81
C CYS A 90 13.19 6.07 -29.79
N ASP A 91 11.91 6.26 -29.49
CA ASP A 91 10.82 5.94 -30.42
C ASP A 91 10.49 7.10 -31.38
N SER A 92 9.35 7.02 -32.07
CA SER A 92 8.91 8.01 -33.06
C SER A 92 8.22 9.25 -32.47
N ARG A 93 8.07 9.36 -31.15
CA ARG A 93 7.31 10.46 -30.52
C ARG A 93 7.96 11.81 -30.73
N ILE A 94 7.14 12.84 -30.58
CA ILE A 94 7.59 14.24 -30.56
C ILE A 94 8.64 14.40 -29.45
N HIS A 95 9.71 15.15 -29.74
CA HIS A 95 10.88 15.36 -28.87
C HIS A 95 11.76 14.13 -28.54
N SER A 96 11.39 12.91 -28.93
CA SER A 96 12.19 11.71 -28.59
C SER A 96 13.64 11.77 -29.09
N SER A 97 13.86 12.26 -30.32
CA SER A 97 15.22 12.46 -30.87
C SER A 97 15.99 13.59 -30.17
N GLU A 98 15.29 14.64 -29.76
CA GLU A 98 15.94 15.77 -29.08
C GLU A 98 16.34 15.37 -27.65
N PHE A 99 15.47 14.67 -26.95
CA PHE A 99 15.73 14.19 -25.59
C PHE A 99 16.83 13.12 -25.57
N SER A 100 16.96 12.29 -26.61
CA SER A 100 18.09 11.35 -26.71
C SER A 100 19.42 12.07 -26.90
N GLU A 101 19.45 13.17 -27.67
CA GLU A 101 20.62 14.05 -27.77
C GLU A 101 20.94 14.75 -26.45
N VAL A 102 19.93 15.27 -25.73
CA VAL A 102 20.15 15.85 -24.40
C VAL A 102 20.77 14.83 -23.44
N ALA A 103 20.25 13.60 -23.41
CA ALA A 103 20.80 12.54 -22.59
C ALA A 103 22.25 12.21 -22.98
N ALA A 104 22.54 12.12 -24.29
CA ALA A 104 23.89 11.88 -24.80
C ALA A 104 24.87 12.99 -24.43
N SER A 105 24.44 14.24 -24.56
CA SER A 105 25.20 15.43 -24.19
C SER A 105 25.60 15.41 -22.71
N VAL A 106 24.66 15.07 -21.83
CA VAL A 106 24.92 15.02 -20.38
C VAL A 106 25.82 13.85 -20.01
N LEU A 107 25.57 12.66 -20.54
CA LEU A 107 26.37 11.47 -20.24
C LEU A 107 27.81 11.63 -20.77
N SER A 108 27.99 12.13 -21.99
CA SER A 108 29.33 12.41 -22.53
C SER A 108 30.08 13.47 -21.70
N ALA A 109 29.41 14.55 -21.27
CA ALA A 109 30.01 15.57 -20.42
C ALA A 109 30.44 15.06 -19.04
N ASN A 110 29.89 13.94 -18.58
CA ASN A 110 30.29 13.26 -17.34
C ASN A 110 31.30 12.13 -17.56
N GLY A 111 31.87 12.00 -18.77
CA GLY A 111 32.99 11.10 -19.06
C GLY A 111 32.60 9.70 -19.52
N PHE A 112 31.36 9.48 -19.95
CA PHE A 112 30.92 8.23 -20.56
C PHE A 112 31.10 8.25 -22.07
N ARG A 113 31.29 7.07 -22.67
CA ARG A 113 31.13 6.89 -24.11
C ARG A 113 29.64 6.67 -24.39
N VAL A 114 29.07 7.34 -25.38
CA VAL A 114 27.64 7.26 -25.68
C VAL A 114 27.43 6.65 -27.06
N ALA A 115 26.71 5.53 -27.10
CA ALA A 115 26.31 4.85 -28.33
C ALA A 115 24.86 5.23 -28.67
N LEU A 116 24.67 6.02 -29.74
CA LEU A 116 23.35 6.49 -30.17
C LEU A 116 22.80 5.67 -31.34
N PHE A 117 21.54 5.27 -31.28
CA PHE A 117 20.86 4.78 -32.47
C PHE A 117 20.49 5.95 -33.41
N PRO A 118 20.71 5.81 -34.74
CA PRO A 118 20.55 6.92 -35.69
C PRO A 118 19.10 7.25 -36.06
N ASN A 119 18.14 6.39 -35.73
CA ASN A 119 16.73 6.53 -36.08
C ASN A 119 15.85 6.06 -34.92
N ALA A 120 14.54 6.32 -35.01
CA ALA A 120 13.55 5.68 -34.15
C ALA A 120 13.80 4.17 -34.10
N THR A 121 13.97 3.65 -32.88
CA THR A 121 14.52 2.31 -32.64
C THR A 121 13.66 1.54 -31.64
N PRO A 122 13.27 0.29 -31.95
CA PRO A 122 12.57 -0.58 -31.02
C PRO A 122 13.33 -0.79 -29.71
N THR A 123 12.60 -0.78 -28.59
CA THR A 123 13.10 -1.14 -27.25
C THR A 123 13.85 -2.48 -27.22
N PRO A 124 13.40 -3.58 -27.86
CA PRO A 124 14.17 -4.83 -27.87
C PRO A 124 15.55 -4.70 -28.53
N LEU A 125 15.73 -3.83 -29.52
CA LEU A 125 17.04 -3.60 -30.13
C LEU A 125 17.99 -2.84 -29.19
N LEU A 126 17.47 -1.97 -28.32
CA LEU A 126 18.27 -1.36 -27.26
C LEU A 126 18.75 -2.42 -26.27
N SER A 127 17.84 -3.25 -25.76
CA SER A 127 18.16 -4.35 -24.82
C SER A 127 19.26 -5.26 -25.40
N PHE A 128 19.12 -5.67 -26.66
CA PHE A 128 20.13 -6.45 -27.37
C PHE A 128 21.45 -5.68 -27.52
N GLY A 129 21.38 -4.41 -27.92
CA GLY A 129 22.55 -3.56 -28.16
C GLY A 129 23.41 -3.39 -26.92
N ILE A 130 22.79 -3.18 -25.75
CA ILE A 130 23.46 -3.11 -24.44
C ILE A 130 24.28 -4.38 -24.21
N ARG A 131 23.65 -5.55 -24.33
CA ARG A 131 24.32 -6.85 -24.12
C ARG A 131 25.43 -7.08 -25.14
N LYS A 132 25.16 -6.82 -26.42
CA LYS A 132 26.10 -7.08 -27.51
C LYS A 132 27.35 -6.20 -27.45
N MET A 133 27.18 -4.94 -27.06
CA MET A 133 28.27 -3.96 -26.95
C MET A 133 28.87 -3.90 -25.53
N LYS A 134 28.30 -4.63 -24.56
CA LYS A 134 28.68 -4.63 -23.14
C LYS A 134 28.61 -3.22 -22.53
N CYS A 135 27.52 -2.52 -22.79
CA CYS A 135 27.28 -1.22 -22.18
C CYS A 135 27.04 -1.37 -20.67
N CYS A 136 27.45 -0.38 -19.88
CA CYS A 136 27.19 -0.37 -18.44
C CYS A 136 25.74 0.01 -18.10
N ALA A 137 25.05 0.68 -19.03
CA ALA A 137 23.64 1.02 -18.94
C ALA A 137 23.07 1.32 -20.33
N GLY A 138 21.75 1.47 -20.40
CA GLY A 138 21.11 2.12 -21.53
C GLY A 138 19.93 3.01 -21.15
N VAL A 139 19.52 3.87 -22.08
CA VAL A 139 18.39 4.79 -21.95
C VAL A 139 17.45 4.60 -23.12
N SER A 140 16.17 4.35 -22.84
CA SER A 140 15.10 4.39 -23.86
C SER A 140 14.22 5.61 -23.64
N ILE A 141 14.22 6.51 -24.63
CA ILE A 141 13.34 7.69 -24.66
C ILE A 141 12.04 7.30 -25.36
N THR A 142 11.04 6.92 -24.57
CA THR A 142 9.74 6.49 -25.05
C THR A 142 8.71 6.47 -23.93
N ALA A 143 7.45 6.78 -24.27
CA ALA A 143 6.28 6.50 -23.41
C ALA A 143 5.48 5.27 -23.88
N SER A 144 6.10 4.36 -24.65
CA SER A 144 5.49 3.16 -25.24
C SER A 144 4.21 3.48 -26.01
N HIS A 145 3.04 3.09 -25.50
CA HIS A 145 1.74 3.22 -26.16
C HIS A 145 0.88 4.40 -25.66
N ASN A 146 1.43 5.27 -24.81
CA ASN A 146 0.72 6.45 -24.29
C ASN A 146 0.28 7.41 -25.43
N PRO A 147 -0.67 8.32 -25.19
CA PRO A 147 -0.99 9.39 -26.17
C PRO A 147 0.22 10.23 -26.57
N LYS A 148 0.15 10.93 -27.71
CA LYS A 148 1.25 11.73 -28.28
C LYS A 148 1.79 12.82 -27.36
N GLU A 149 0.99 13.28 -26.39
CA GLU A 149 1.38 14.33 -25.44
C GLU A 149 2.35 13.82 -24.37
N TYR A 150 2.55 12.51 -24.26
CA TYR A 150 3.48 11.88 -23.32
C TYR A 150 4.82 11.54 -23.98
N ASN A 151 5.89 11.68 -23.20
CA ASN A 151 7.18 11.07 -23.47
C ASN A 151 7.70 10.39 -22.18
N GLY A 152 8.86 9.74 -22.24
CA GLY A 152 9.41 9.01 -21.10
C GLY A 152 10.92 8.82 -21.16
N PHE A 153 11.45 8.39 -20.03
CA PHE A 153 12.86 8.09 -19.80
C PHE A 153 12.94 6.77 -19.01
N LYS A 154 13.31 5.70 -19.70
CA LYS A 154 13.54 4.37 -19.11
C LYS A 154 15.04 4.11 -19.01
N VAL A 155 15.50 3.55 -17.90
CA VAL A 155 16.89 3.12 -17.73
C VAL A 155 16.96 1.60 -17.79
N TYR A 156 18.01 1.11 -18.43
CA TYR A 156 18.34 -0.31 -18.57
C TYR A 156 19.68 -0.60 -17.91
N GLY A 157 19.76 -1.73 -17.21
CA GLY A 157 20.99 -2.23 -16.59
C GLY A 157 21.98 -2.81 -17.60
N PRO A 158 23.16 -3.26 -17.16
CA PRO A 158 24.20 -3.82 -18.02
C PRO A 158 23.80 -5.17 -18.65
N THR A 159 22.83 -5.89 -18.08
CA THR A 159 22.29 -7.13 -18.66
C THR A 159 21.23 -6.85 -19.74
N GLY A 160 20.91 -5.58 -19.99
CA GLY A 160 19.92 -5.16 -20.97
C GLY A 160 18.48 -5.29 -20.47
N ASP A 161 18.28 -5.52 -19.18
CA ASP A 161 17.00 -5.52 -18.49
C ASP A 161 16.57 -4.08 -18.16
N GLN A 162 15.26 -3.85 -18.04
CA GLN A 162 14.78 -2.55 -17.57
C GLN A 162 14.98 -2.45 -16.05
N ALA A 163 15.43 -1.30 -15.56
CA ALA A 163 15.67 -1.09 -14.13
C ALA A 163 14.49 -1.51 -13.23
N THR A 164 14.75 -2.46 -12.34
CA THR A 164 13.84 -2.91 -11.27
C THR A 164 13.82 -1.92 -10.11
N ASP A 165 13.05 -2.20 -9.05
CA ASP A 165 12.70 -1.20 -8.03
C ASP A 165 13.94 -0.68 -7.27
N ALA A 166 14.87 -1.56 -6.91
CA ALA A 166 16.08 -1.16 -6.19
C ALA A 166 16.99 -0.26 -7.04
N LEU A 167 17.20 -0.62 -8.31
CA LEU A 167 18.00 0.19 -9.24
C LEU A 167 17.32 1.53 -9.55
N ALA A 168 16.02 1.52 -9.80
CA ALA A 168 15.24 2.73 -10.05
C ALA A 168 15.29 3.69 -8.85
N GLN A 169 15.12 3.17 -7.62
CA GLN A 169 15.21 3.98 -6.40
C GLN A 169 16.61 4.56 -6.18
N ALA A 170 17.65 3.78 -6.45
CA ALA A 170 19.03 4.26 -6.34
C ALA A 170 19.32 5.39 -7.33
N ILE A 171 18.86 5.27 -8.58
CA ILE A 171 18.99 6.34 -9.59
C ILE A 171 18.14 7.55 -9.20
N GLN A 172 16.89 7.34 -8.77
CA GLN A 172 15.99 8.41 -8.33
C GLN A 172 16.62 9.25 -7.20
N THR A 173 17.25 8.58 -6.23
CA THR A 173 17.96 9.24 -5.13
C THR A 173 19.05 10.17 -5.66
N GLU A 174 19.79 9.76 -6.70
CA GLU A 174 20.80 10.62 -7.33
C GLU A 174 20.19 11.77 -8.14
N ILE A 175 19.04 11.56 -8.80
CA ILE A 175 18.33 12.62 -9.54
C ILE A 175 17.83 13.72 -8.60
N GLU A 176 17.32 13.34 -7.43
CA GLU A 176 16.78 14.28 -6.43
C GLU A 176 17.85 15.22 -5.88
N GLN A 177 19.11 14.79 -5.85
CA GLN A 177 20.24 15.62 -5.40
C GLN A 177 20.75 16.60 -6.47
N VAL A 178 20.31 16.49 -7.73
CA VAL A 178 20.81 17.35 -8.82
C VAL A 178 19.95 18.60 -8.95
N TYR A 179 20.56 19.77 -8.84
CA TYR A 179 19.91 21.02 -9.22
C TYR A 179 20.00 21.23 -10.75
N PHE A 180 18.98 21.83 -11.36
CA PHE A 180 18.92 22.01 -12.83
C PHE A 180 20.13 22.77 -13.42
N ASN A 181 20.69 23.72 -12.66
CA ASN A 181 21.86 24.51 -13.06
C ASN A 181 23.20 23.76 -12.91
N GLU A 182 23.22 22.57 -12.28
CA GLU A 182 24.41 21.73 -12.12
C GLU A 182 24.58 20.71 -13.26
N VAL A 183 23.58 20.57 -14.13
CA VAL A 183 23.60 19.62 -15.25
C VAL A 183 24.70 20.01 -16.24
N LYS A 184 25.69 19.12 -16.37
CA LYS A 184 26.79 19.30 -17.32
C LYS A 184 26.34 18.89 -18.72
N ARG A 185 26.75 19.64 -19.74
CA ARG A 185 26.43 19.35 -21.14
C ARG A 185 27.67 19.54 -22.02
N THR A 186 27.75 18.75 -23.08
CA THR A 186 28.69 18.95 -24.19
C THR A 186 27.92 19.10 -25.50
N ASP A 187 28.52 19.73 -26.49
CA ASP A 187 27.96 19.75 -27.84
C ASP A 187 28.01 18.35 -28.49
N ILE A 188 26.98 18.00 -29.25
CA ILE A 188 26.85 16.68 -29.91
C ILE A 188 27.88 16.53 -31.02
N GLU A 189 28.08 17.56 -31.86
CA GLU A 189 29.07 17.52 -32.95
C GLU A 189 30.48 17.35 -32.38
N GLY A 190 30.83 18.11 -31.33
CA GLY A 190 32.09 17.96 -30.62
C GLY A 190 32.29 16.56 -30.02
N GLY A 191 31.21 15.95 -29.50
CA GLY A 191 31.22 14.57 -28.98
C GLY A 191 31.42 13.52 -30.07
N LEU A 192 30.83 13.73 -31.25
CA LEU A 192 31.04 12.88 -32.44
C LEU A 192 32.47 13.00 -32.96
N ASP A 193 33.00 14.23 -33.06
CA ASP A 193 34.34 14.51 -33.57
C ASP A 193 35.44 13.91 -32.68
N ASN A 194 35.26 13.95 -31.36
CA ASN A 194 36.23 13.40 -30.40
C ASN A 194 35.98 11.91 -30.06
N GLY A 195 34.92 11.31 -30.59
CA GLY A 195 34.58 9.89 -30.42
C GLY A 195 33.99 9.51 -29.06
N THR A 196 33.63 10.49 -28.21
CA THR A 196 32.88 10.23 -26.97
C THR A 196 31.42 9.91 -27.25
N ILE A 197 30.86 10.40 -28.35
CA ILE A 197 29.55 10.02 -28.88
C ILE A 197 29.77 9.32 -30.22
N PHE A 198 29.06 8.22 -30.49
CA PHE A 198 29.14 7.54 -31.77
C PHE A 198 27.81 6.88 -32.14
N TRP A 199 27.56 6.78 -33.45
CA TRP A 199 26.40 6.09 -33.97
C TRP A 199 26.59 4.58 -33.90
N ILE A 200 25.58 3.87 -33.40
CA ILE A 200 25.54 2.42 -33.37
C ILE A 200 25.50 1.89 -34.82
N PRO A 201 26.42 0.99 -35.20
CA PRO A 201 26.49 0.49 -36.57
C PRO A 201 25.32 -0.45 -36.90
N GLU A 202 24.90 -0.48 -38.16
CA GLU A 202 23.83 -1.36 -38.66
C GLU A 202 24.11 -2.85 -38.41
N SER A 203 25.38 -3.23 -38.24
CA SER A 203 25.78 -4.58 -37.87
C SER A 203 25.16 -5.07 -36.56
N ILE A 204 24.84 -4.17 -35.61
CA ILE A 204 24.13 -4.53 -34.37
C ILE A 204 22.69 -4.94 -34.69
N SER A 205 21.97 -4.18 -35.52
CA SER A 205 20.62 -4.55 -35.97
C SER A 205 20.60 -5.82 -36.82
N THR A 206 21.66 -6.06 -37.60
CA THR A 206 21.84 -7.30 -38.37
C THR A 206 22.04 -8.49 -37.45
N ALA A 207 22.93 -8.37 -36.46
CA ALA A 207 23.17 -9.43 -35.47
C ALA A 207 21.91 -9.73 -34.64
N TYR A 208 21.14 -8.70 -34.27
CA TYR A 208 19.85 -8.88 -33.62
C TYR A 208 18.89 -9.73 -34.47
N LEU A 209 18.74 -9.39 -35.76
CA LEU A 209 17.90 -10.16 -36.67
C LEU A 209 18.42 -11.58 -36.91
N ASP A 210 19.74 -11.79 -36.88
CA ASP A 210 20.33 -13.13 -36.96
C ASP A 210 19.94 -13.99 -35.74
N GLU A 211 19.98 -13.42 -34.52
CA GLU A 211 19.51 -14.10 -33.30
C GLU A 211 18.01 -14.39 -33.36
N VAL A 212 17.19 -13.44 -33.81
CA VAL A 212 15.73 -13.62 -33.96
C VAL A 212 15.44 -14.73 -34.97
N CYS A 213 16.06 -14.72 -36.15
CA CYS A 213 15.91 -15.79 -37.13
C CYS A 213 16.41 -17.15 -36.60
N GLY A 214 17.42 -17.14 -35.72
CA GLY A 214 17.92 -18.34 -35.04
C GLY A 214 16.90 -19.00 -34.09
N GLN A 215 15.86 -18.27 -33.68
CA GLN A 215 14.76 -18.82 -32.85
C GLN A 215 13.68 -19.54 -33.68
N ALA A 216 13.75 -19.52 -35.01
CA ALA A 216 12.75 -20.15 -35.86
C ALA A 216 12.65 -21.66 -35.62
N HIS A 217 11.42 -22.18 -35.64
CA HIS A 217 11.11 -23.60 -35.46
C HIS A 217 11.10 -24.38 -36.77
N GLY A 218 11.34 -23.72 -37.90
CA GLY A 218 11.43 -24.34 -39.22
C GLY A 218 10.07 -24.62 -39.85
N ILE A 219 9.02 -23.90 -39.41
CA ILE A 219 7.68 -24.04 -39.97
C ILE A 219 7.58 -23.23 -41.28
N PRO A 220 7.23 -23.84 -42.42
CA PRO A 220 7.14 -23.11 -43.69
C PRO A 220 6.00 -22.07 -43.68
N LEU A 221 6.33 -20.80 -43.94
CA LEU A 221 5.38 -19.68 -43.87
C LEU A 221 4.57 -19.44 -45.15
N GLY A 222 4.90 -20.10 -46.26
CA GLY A 222 4.30 -19.84 -47.58
C GLY A 222 2.78 -20.09 -47.67
N SER A 223 2.19 -20.76 -46.68
CA SER A 223 0.75 -20.96 -46.57
C SER A 223 0.01 -19.75 -45.97
N ILE A 224 0.71 -18.83 -45.30
CA ILE A 224 0.11 -17.71 -44.56
C ILE A 224 0.37 -16.39 -45.31
N LYS A 225 -0.66 -15.55 -45.39
CA LYS A 225 -0.54 -14.15 -45.77
C LYS A 225 -0.85 -13.25 -44.58
N ALA A 226 0.06 -12.34 -44.23
CA ALA A 226 -0.10 -11.44 -43.08
C ALA A 226 -0.17 -9.96 -43.47
N ILE A 227 -0.92 -9.16 -42.70
CA ILE A 227 -0.85 -7.70 -42.73
C ILE A 227 -0.02 -7.24 -41.53
N TYR A 228 0.88 -6.29 -41.72
CA TYR A 228 1.72 -5.73 -40.67
C TYR A 228 1.50 -4.23 -40.49
N SER A 229 1.52 -3.76 -39.25
CA SER A 229 1.54 -2.34 -38.91
C SER A 229 2.48 -2.03 -37.74
N PRO A 230 3.35 -1.02 -37.85
CA PRO A 230 4.11 -0.52 -36.72
C PRO A 230 3.36 0.60 -35.96
N LEU A 231 2.10 0.91 -36.30
CA LEU A 231 1.30 2.00 -35.72
C LEU A 231 2.01 3.37 -35.73
N ASN A 232 2.67 3.73 -36.84
CA ASN A 232 3.52 4.92 -36.96
C ASN A 232 4.71 4.95 -35.97
N GLY A 233 5.11 3.77 -35.50
CA GLY A 233 6.21 3.51 -34.57
C GLY A 233 7.55 3.15 -35.21
N ALA A 234 8.48 2.71 -34.36
CA ALA A 234 9.85 2.34 -34.74
C ALA A 234 9.99 0.94 -35.38
N GLY A 235 8.95 0.09 -35.32
CA GLY A 235 9.04 -1.33 -35.68
C GLY A 235 9.31 -1.63 -37.17
N PHE A 236 8.91 -0.74 -38.09
CA PHE A 236 8.84 -1.05 -39.54
C PHE A 236 10.17 -1.55 -40.14
N ASN A 237 11.27 -0.87 -39.83
CA ASN A 237 12.57 -1.16 -40.43
C ASN A 237 13.06 -2.58 -40.04
N LEU A 238 12.95 -2.94 -38.77
CA LEU A 238 13.33 -4.29 -38.31
C LEU A 238 12.34 -5.35 -38.80
N ALA A 239 11.03 -5.10 -38.66
CA ALA A 239 10.00 -6.06 -39.07
C ALA A 239 10.08 -6.38 -40.56
N SER A 240 10.21 -5.37 -41.43
CA SER A 240 10.31 -5.61 -42.88
C SER A 240 11.58 -6.39 -43.25
N LYS A 241 12.72 -6.11 -42.62
CA LYS A 241 13.95 -6.90 -42.81
C LYS A 241 13.79 -8.34 -42.32
N LEU A 242 13.15 -8.56 -41.17
CA LEU A 242 12.84 -9.89 -40.65
C LEU A 242 11.93 -10.66 -41.62
N LEU A 243 10.79 -10.08 -41.99
CA LEU A 243 9.78 -10.69 -42.86
C LEU A 243 10.37 -11.08 -44.22
N ASN A 244 11.25 -10.25 -44.78
CA ASN A 244 11.97 -10.57 -46.03
C ASN A 244 13.02 -11.68 -45.85
N ARG A 245 13.70 -11.76 -44.70
CA ARG A 245 14.69 -12.82 -44.41
C ARG A 245 14.05 -14.19 -44.26
N ILE A 246 12.83 -14.24 -43.72
CA ILE A 246 12.08 -15.49 -43.49
C ILE A 246 11.13 -15.82 -44.64
N ASP A 247 11.21 -15.08 -45.76
CA ASP A 247 10.38 -15.28 -46.97
C ASP A 247 8.87 -15.31 -46.67
N ALA A 248 8.41 -14.44 -45.75
CA ALA A 248 7.00 -14.31 -45.42
C ALA A 248 6.22 -13.63 -46.55
N ASN A 249 4.95 -14.03 -46.74
CA ASN A 249 4.03 -13.31 -47.61
C ASN A 249 3.27 -12.25 -46.79
N TRP A 250 3.58 -10.97 -47.00
CA TRP A 250 3.05 -9.90 -46.17
C TRP A 250 2.76 -8.61 -46.94
N GLU A 251 1.87 -7.79 -46.37
CA GLU A 251 1.61 -6.41 -46.79
C GLU A 251 1.65 -5.47 -45.59
N VAL A 252 1.87 -4.18 -45.83
CA VAL A 252 1.88 -3.14 -44.77
C VAL A 252 0.61 -2.30 -44.83
N VAL A 253 0.14 -1.84 -43.66
CA VAL A 253 -0.87 -0.77 -43.57
C VAL A 253 -0.21 0.56 -43.94
N ALA A 254 -0.49 1.06 -45.15
CA ALA A 254 0.23 2.19 -45.73
C ALA A 254 0.19 3.46 -44.86
N GLU A 255 -0.98 3.78 -44.28
CA GLU A 255 -1.19 4.96 -43.43
C GLU A 255 -0.46 4.88 -42.08
N GLN A 256 -0.09 3.68 -41.65
CA GLN A 256 0.58 3.43 -40.37
C GLN A 256 2.05 3.06 -40.53
N LYS A 257 2.58 3.04 -41.76
CA LYS A 257 3.92 2.53 -42.10
C LYS A 257 5.05 3.39 -41.55
N ASP A 258 5.02 4.69 -41.83
CA ASP A 258 6.14 5.59 -41.57
C ASP A 258 6.06 6.16 -40.14
N PRO A 259 7.21 6.31 -39.44
CA PRO A 259 7.25 6.90 -38.11
C PRO A 259 6.64 8.30 -38.06
N ASP A 260 5.65 8.52 -37.19
CA ASP A 260 5.00 9.82 -36.97
C ASP A 260 4.52 9.95 -35.52
N GLY A 261 5.19 10.81 -34.74
CA GLY A 261 4.89 11.06 -33.34
C GLY A 261 3.54 11.73 -33.06
N ASN A 262 2.79 12.15 -34.09
CA ASN A 262 1.42 12.60 -33.94
C ASN A 262 0.40 11.45 -33.88
N PHE A 263 0.81 10.23 -34.22
CA PHE A 263 -0.04 9.03 -34.31
C PHE A 263 -1.35 9.33 -35.07
N PRO A 264 -1.29 9.72 -36.35
CA PRO A 264 -2.42 10.31 -37.08
C PRO A 264 -3.63 9.37 -37.27
N THR A 265 -3.45 8.08 -37.02
CA THR A 265 -4.47 7.05 -37.25
C THR A 265 -5.22 6.61 -35.99
N CYS A 266 -4.68 6.88 -34.79
CA CYS A 266 -5.29 6.53 -33.52
C CYS A 266 -4.73 7.38 -32.37
N GLN A 267 -5.57 7.75 -31.40
CA GLN A 267 -5.12 8.57 -30.27
C GLN A 267 -4.16 7.83 -29.32
N LYS A 268 -4.39 6.52 -29.14
CA LYS A 268 -3.58 5.63 -28.31
C LYS A 268 -3.07 4.49 -29.19
N PRO A 269 -1.79 4.49 -29.62
CA PRO A 269 -1.20 3.45 -30.46
C PRO A 269 -0.88 2.18 -29.65
N ASN A 270 -1.88 1.65 -28.93
CA ASN A 270 -1.78 0.39 -28.21
C ASN A 270 -2.49 -0.71 -29.03
N PRO A 271 -1.83 -1.81 -29.41
CA PRO A 271 -2.50 -2.93 -30.10
C PRO A 271 -3.65 -3.58 -29.28
N GLU A 272 -3.72 -3.34 -27.97
CA GLU A 272 -4.88 -3.69 -27.14
C GLU A 272 -6.14 -2.86 -27.46
N ASN A 273 -6.03 -1.73 -28.17
CA ASN A 273 -7.15 -0.84 -28.52
C ASN A 273 -7.70 -1.17 -29.92
N ASP A 274 -9.02 -1.33 -30.05
CA ASP A 274 -9.68 -1.60 -31.32
C ASP A 274 -9.50 -0.47 -32.35
N GLU A 275 -9.41 0.78 -31.89
CA GLU A 275 -9.17 1.94 -32.76
C GLU A 275 -7.83 1.81 -33.50
N ALA A 276 -6.77 1.42 -32.79
CA ALA A 276 -5.43 1.23 -33.34
C ALA A 276 -5.42 0.09 -34.37
N MET A 277 -6.21 -0.96 -34.13
CA MET A 277 -6.28 -2.14 -35.00
C MET A 277 -7.21 -1.96 -36.21
N ARG A 278 -8.07 -0.93 -36.22
CA ARG A 278 -9.17 -0.76 -37.19
C ARG A 278 -8.73 -0.76 -38.65
N LEU A 279 -7.64 -0.04 -38.99
CA LEU A 279 -7.18 0.06 -40.38
C LEU A 279 -6.64 -1.28 -40.89
N GLY A 280 -5.82 -1.96 -40.09
CA GLY A 280 -5.31 -3.29 -40.43
C GLY A 280 -6.40 -4.34 -40.52
N SER A 281 -7.39 -4.34 -39.61
CA SER A 281 -8.55 -5.24 -39.70
C SER A 281 -9.36 -5.01 -40.97
N LYS A 282 -9.51 -3.76 -41.41
CA LYS A 282 -10.16 -3.45 -42.69
C LYS A 282 -9.36 -4.01 -43.86
N GLN A 283 -8.05 -3.78 -43.92
CA GLN A 283 -7.18 -4.31 -44.97
C GLN A 283 -7.12 -5.84 -44.96
N LEU A 284 -7.14 -6.47 -43.78
CA LEU A 284 -7.25 -7.92 -43.62
C LEU A 284 -8.48 -8.47 -44.34
N LYS A 285 -9.65 -7.82 -44.13
CA LYS A 285 -10.92 -8.20 -44.78
C LYS A 285 -10.91 -7.98 -46.31
N GLU A 286 -10.25 -6.94 -46.79
CA GLU A 286 -10.19 -6.61 -48.22
C GLU A 286 -9.18 -7.45 -49.00
N SER A 287 -8.06 -7.82 -48.38
CA SER A 287 -6.92 -8.50 -49.02
C SER A 287 -7.01 -10.03 -49.01
N GLY A 288 -7.95 -10.59 -48.24
CA GLY A 288 -8.06 -12.03 -48.01
C GLY A 288 -6.85 -12.63 -47.30
N ALA A 289 -6.13 -11.83 -46.51
CA ALA A 289 -5.05 -12.30 -45.64
C ALA A 289 -5.59 -13.13 -44.47
N ASP A 290 -4.71 -13.88 -43.80
CA ASP A 290 -5.07 -14.78 -42.70
C ASP A 290 -5.06 -14.08 -41.35
N LEU A 291 -4.12 -13.14 -41.16
CA LEU A 291 -3.98 -12.40 -39.92
C LEU A 291 -3.39 -11.00 -40.15
N PHE A 292 -3.74 -10.09 -39.25
CA PHE A 292 -3.16 -8.76 -39.12
C PHE A 292 -2.41 -8.69 -37.78
N ILE A 293 -1.20 -8.16 -37.83
CA ILE A 293 -0.28 -8.05 -36.69
C ILE A 293 0.15 -6.59 -36.55
N ALA A 294 0.11 -6.07 -35.34
CA ALA A 294 0.56 -4.71 -35.04
C ALA A 294 1.51 -4.65 -33.86
N ASN A 295 2.55 -3.81 -33.97
CA ASN A 295 3.40 -3.41 -32.86
C ASN A 295 3.00 -2.01 -32.35
N ASP A 296 3.24 -1.75 -31.06
CA ASP A 296 3.17 -0.40 -30.50
C ASP A 296 4.40 0.45 -30.88
N PRO A 297 4.46 1.75 -30.54
CA PRO A 297 5.48 2.67 -31.06
C PRO A 297 6.94 2.29 -30.78
N ASP A 298 7.24 1.70 -29.63
CA ASP A 298 8.58 1.20 -29.29
C ASP A 298 8.76 -0.31 -29.58
N ALA A 299 7.75 -0.93 -30.23
CA ALA A 299 7.72 -2.30 -30.72
C ALA A 299 8.13 -3.36 -29.68
N ASP A 300 7.77 -3.12 -28.42
CA ASP A 300 7.90 -4.10 -27.35
C ASP A 300 6.64 -4.98 -27.27
N ARG A 301 5.48 -4.47 -27.71
CA ARG A 301 4.20 -5.22 -27.73
C ARG A 301 3.82 -5.72 -29.12
N LEU A 302 2.97 -6.74 -29.15
CA LEU A 302 2.37 -7.27 -30.39
C LEU A 302 0.90 -7.67 -30.15
N GLY A 303 -0.01 -7.18 -30.98
CA GLY A 303 -1.40 -7.67 -31.01
C GLY A 303 -1.78 -8.23 -32.38
N ILE A 304 -2.79 -9.11 -32.38
CA ILE A 304 -3.21 -9.82 -33.60
C ILE A 304 -4.73 -9.80 -33.81
N VAL A 305 -5.11 -9.79 -35.08
CA VAL A 305 -6.49 -10.00 -35.55
C VAL A 305 -6.47 -11.11 -36.57
N VAL A 306 -7.35 -12.09 -36.42
CA VAL A 306 -7.41 -13.31 -37.23
C VAL A 306 -8.63 -13.24 -38.14
N MET A 307 -8.48 -13.66 -39.40
CA MET A 307 -9.61 -13.90 -40.28
C MET A 307 -10.23 -15.26 -39.94
N HIS A 308 -11.47 -15.27 -39.43
CA HIS A 308 -12.18 -16.47 -39.04
C HIS A 308 -13.61 -16.45 -39.58
N GLY A 309 -14.00 -17.46 -40.37
CA GLY A 309 -15.36 -17.57 -40.90
C GLY A 309 -15.84 -16.40 -41.78
N GLY A 310 -14.93 -15.55 -42.27
CA GLY A 310 -15.25 -14.32 -43.03
C GLY A 310 -15.34 -13.04 -42.19
N ASP A 311 -15.14 -13.16 -40.88
CA ASP A 311 -15.07 -12.06 -39.93
C ASP A 311 -13.66 -11.89 -39.37
N THR A 312 -13.39 -10.70 -38.83
CA THR A 312 -12.09 -10.37 -38.23
C THR A 312 -12.22 -10.42 -36.72
N ILE A 313 -11.55 -11.36 -36.08
CA ILE A 313 -11.60 -11.58 -34.63
C ILE A 313 -10.27 -11.16 -34.02
N LYS A 314 -10.31 -10.20 -33.10
CA LYS A 314 -9.13 -9.77 -32.35
C LYS A 314 -8.93 -10.70 -31.16
N LEU A 315 -7.68 -11.12 -30.95
CA LEU A 315 -7.27 -11.88 -29.77
C LEU A 315 -6.69 -10.94 -28.72
N ASN A 316 -7.00 -11.18 -27.45
CA ASN A 316 -6.41 -10.45 -26.34
C ASN A 316 -5.00 -10.98 -26.00
N GLY A 317 -4.27 -10.27 -25.14
CA GLY A 317 -2.87 -10.61 -24.87
C GLY A 317 -2.65 -11.96 -24.20
N ASP A 318 -3.55 -12.37 -23.31
CA ASP A 318 -3.55 -13.69 -22.67
C ASP A 318 -3.83 -14.81 -23.67
N GLU A 319 -4.79 -14.63 -24.58
CA GLU A 319 -5.13 -15.62 -25.62
C GLU A 319 -3.96 -15.88 -26.56
N VAL A 320 -3.28 -14.81 -26.98
CA VAL A 320 -2.05 -14.93 -27.78
C VAL A 320 -0.95 -15.60 -26.97
N GLY A 321 -0.74 -15.21 -25.72
CA GLY A 321 0.25 -15.84 -24.83
C GLY A 321 0.02 -17.34 -24.68
N LEU A 322 -1.23 -17.76 -24.49
CA LEU A 322 -1.63 -19.16 -24.35
C LEU A 322 -1.43 -19.94 -25.66
N LEU A 323 -1.81 -19.37 -26.81
CA LEU A 323 -1.58 -19.96 -28.13
C LEU A 323 -0.08 -20.17 -28.39
N LEU A 324 0.74 -19.17 -28.10
CA LEU A 324 2.18 -19.23 -28.32
C LEU A 324 2.85 -20.23 -27.38
N LEU A 325 2.43 -20.28 -26.12
CA LEU A 325 2.93 -21.24 -25.14
C LEU A 325 2.55 -22.68 -25.51
N ASP A 326 1.31 -22.93 -25.92
CA ASP A 326 0.88 -24.26 -26.39
C ASP A 326 1.63 -24.65 -27.67
N PHE A 327 1.77 -23.74 -28.63
CA PHE A 327 2.54 -23.98 -29.85
C PHE A 327 3.99 -24.35 -29.54
N ILE A 328 4.71 -23.54 -28.74
CA ILE A 328 6.09 -23.80 -28.33
C ILE A 328 6.20 -25.18 -27.69
N SER A 329 5.24 -25.54 -26.81
CA SER A 329 5.24 -26.85 -26.14
C SER A 329 5.08 -28.05 -27.08
N ARG A 330 4.57 -27.84 -28.30
CA ARG A 330 4.43 -28.87 -29.34
C ARG A 330 5.67 -29.02 -30.21
N VAL A 331 6.46 -27.94 -30.34
CA VAL A 331 7.61 -27.89 -31.27
C VAL A 331 8.98 -27.90 -30.58
N LYS A 332 9.03 -27.72 -29.25
CA LYS A 332 10.24 -27.85 -28.43
C LYS A 332 10.09 -28.98 -27.40
N GLN A 333 11.23 -29.48 -26.90
CA GLN A 333 11.25 -30.35 -25.72
C GLN A 333 11.05 -29.50 -24.47
N CYS A 334 10.11 -29.91 -23.61
CA CYS A 334 9.68 -29.17 -22.42
C CYS A 334 10.29 -29.69 -21.10
N GLU A 335 10.98 -30.82 -21.13
CA GLU A 335 11.56 -31.43 -19.92
C GLU A 335 12.61 -30.48 -19.30
N GLY A 336 12.37 -30.07 -18.06
CA GLY A 336 13.21 -29.09 -17.35
C GLY A 336 13.11 -27.67 -17.88
N ALA A 337 12.13 -27.36 -18.74
CA ALA A 337 11.91 -26.04 -19.28
C ALA A 337 11.06 -25.17 -18.32
N ILE A 338 11.35 -23.88 -18.29
CA ILE A 338 10.74 -22.89 -17.39
C ILE A 338 10.16 -21.75 -18.23
N ALA A 339 8.86 -21.53 -18.10
CA ALA A 339 8.17 -20.37 -18.64
C ALA A 339 7.86 -19.36 -17.53
N TYR A 340 7.73 -18.09 -17.91
CA TYR A 340 7.42 -17.01 -16.99
C TYR A 340 6.18 -16.24 -17.46
N THR A 341 5.33 -15.86 -16.52
CA THR A 341 4.25 -14.90 -16.74
C THR A 341 4.04 -14.03 -15.51
N THR A 342 2.98 -13.23 -15.45
CA THR A 342 2.70 -12.38 -14.29
C THR A 342 1.54 -12.92 -13.46
N ILE A 343 1.44 -12.46 -12.21
CA ILE A 343 0.32 -12.78 -11.32
C ILE A 343 -1.04 -12.32 -11.87
N VAL A 344 -1.06 -11.32 -12.76
CA VAL A 344 -2.28 -10.78 -13.39
C VAL A 344 -2.60 -11.38 -14.76
N SER A 345 -1.82 -12.36 -15.23
CA SER A 345 -2.09 -13.08 -16.50
C SER A 345 -2.92 -14.36 -16.27
N THR A 346 -3.50 -14.89 -17.35
CA THR A 346 -4.51 -15.98 -17.33
C THR A 346 -4.11 -17.19 -16.48
N PRO A 347 -5.01 -17.76 -15.65
CA PRO A 347 -4.76 -18.97 -14.88
C PRO A 347 -4.70 -20.25 -15.74
N LEU A 348 -5.21 -20.24 -16.99
CA LEU A 348 -5.09 -21.41 -17.88
C LEU A 348 -3.64 -21.76 -18.21
N ALA A 349 -2.71 -20.81 -18.11
CA ALA A 349 -1.31 -21.06 -18.33
C ALA A 349 -0.75 -22.08 -17.31
N ASP A 350 -1.20 -22.07 -16.05
CA ASP A 350 -0.74 -23.05 -15.04
C ASP A 350 -1.25 -24.46 -15.38
N ILE A 351 -2.51 -24.55 -15.84
CA ILE A 351 -3.12 -25.82 -16.24
C ILE A 351 -2.43 -26.38 -17.48
N LEU A 352 -2.13 -25.51 -18.46
CA LEU A 352 -1.38 -25.88 -19.66
C LEU A 352 0.02 -26.38 -19.29
N ALA A 353 0.74 -25.67 -18.41
CA ALA A 353 2.08 -26.03 -17.94
C ALA A 353 2.12 -27.43 -17.33
N ARG A 354 1.23 -27.71 -16.37
CA ARG A 354 1.08 -29.05 -15.77
C ARG A 354 0.79 -30.14 -16.81
N LYS A 355 -0.04 -29.83 -17.81
CA LYS A 355 -0.45 -30.80 -18.82
C LYS A 355 0.63 -31.09 -19.86
N ARG A 356 1.47 -30.09 -20.16
CA ARG A 356 2.55 -30.19 -21.16
C ARG A 356 3.91 -30.53 -20.55
N GLY A 357 4.05 -30.48 -19.22
CA GLY A 357 5.24 -30.93 -18.50
C GLY A 357 6.38 -29.92 -18.50
N PHE A 358 6.08 -28.64 -18.29
CA PHE A 358 7.06 -27.58 -18.02
C PHE A 358 6.66 -26.79 -16.76
N GLU A 359 7.62 -26.11 -16.16
CA GLU A 359 7.38 -25.23 -15.01
C GLU A 359 6.91 -23.86 -15.49
N LEU A 360 5.84 -23.31 -14.92
CA LEU A 360 5.44 -21.91 -15.11
C LEU A 360 5.64 -21.15 -13.80
N ARG A 361 6.37 -20.04 -13.84
CA ARG A 361 6.63 -19.15 -12.71
C ARG A 361 5.93 -17.80 -12.89
N ARG A 362 5.38 -17.22 -11.82
CA ARG A 362 4.60 -15.98 -11.86
C ARG A 362 5.31 -14.84 -11.14
N THR A 363 5.71 -13.83 -11.89
CA THR A 363 6.32 -12.60 -11.39
C THR A 363 5.27 -11.52 -11.11
N LEU A 364 5.67 -10.43 -10.43
CA LEU A 364 4.84 -9.22 -10.35
C LEU A 364 4.63 -8.60 -11.73
N THR A 365 3.63 -7.73 -11.86
CA THR A 365 3.37 -7.01 -13.13
C THR A 365 4.57 -6.17 -13.56
N GLY A 366 5.04 -6.39 -14.79
CA GLY A 366 6.16 -5.69 -15.42
C GLY A 366 7.24 -6.65 -15.89
N PHE A 367 7.48 -6.72 -17.22
CA PHE A 367 8.49 -7.60 -17.82
C PHE A 367 9.90 -7.49 -17.24
N LYS A 368 10.24 -6.38 -16.58
CA LYS A 368 11.51 -6.22 -15.84
C LYS A 368 11.77 -7.35 -14.85
N TYR A 369 10.73 -7.87 -14.19
CA TYR A 369 10.86 -9.00 -13.27
C TYR A 369 11.06 -10.32 -13.99
N ILE A 370 10.53 -10.49 -15.20
CA ILE A 370 10.84 -11.66 -16.06
C ILE A 370 12.31 -11.57 -16.51
N GLY A 371 12.78 -10.39 -16.92
CA GLY A 371 14.19 -10.13 -17.25
C GLY A 371 15.14 -10.48 -16.10
N GLU A 372 14.81 -10.04 -14.88
CA GLU A 372 15.55 -10.38 -13.65
C GLU A 372 15.64 -11.90 -13.43
N GLN A 373 14.56 -12.65 -13.65
CA GLN A 373 14.58 -14.11 -13.54
C GLN A 373 15.41 -14.78 -14.66
N MET A 374 15.42 -14.21 -15.87
CA MET A 374 16.30 -14.69 -16.93
C MET A 374 17.78 -14.45 -16.59
N ASP A 375 18.11 -13.34 -15.93
CA ASP A 375 19.47 -13.09 -15.44
C ASP A 375 19.85 -14.08 -14.34
N ALA A 376 18.96 -14.37 -13.39
CA ALA A 376 19.18 -15.40 -12.39
C ALA A 376 19.43 -16.79 -13.02
N LEU A 377 18.63 -17.17 -14.03
CA LEU A 377 18.88 -18.41 -14.79
C LEU A 377 20.24 -18.38 -15.51
N GLU A 378 20.68 -17.24 -16.04
CA GLU A 378 21.98 -17.11 -16.69
C GLU A 378 23.15 -17.24 -15.70
N GLU A 379 23.02 -16.64 -14.52
CA GLU A 379 24.00 -16.75 -13.43
C GLU A 379 24.15 -18.18 -12.91
N ASP A 380 23.04 -18.91 -12.81
CA ASP A 380 23.01 -20.32 -12.40
C ASP A 380 23.45 -21.29 -13.51
N GLY A 381 23.78 -20.78 -14.70
CA GLY A 381 24.12 -21.60 -15.87
C GLY A 381 22.94 -22.39 -16.44
N GLN A 382 21.72 -21.97 -16.10
CA GLN A 382 20.44 -22.59 -16.47
C GLN A 382 19.69 -21.82 -17.56
N ILE A 383 20.24 -20.77 -18.18
CA ILE A 383 19.52 -19.98 -19.22
C ILE A 383 18.91 -20.81 -20.36
N GLY A 384 19.45 -22.00 -20.64
CA GLY A 384 18.89 -22.94 -21.61
C GLY A 384 17.55 -23.56 -21.21
N SER A 385 17.13 -23.45 -19.95
CA SER A 385 15.80 -23.86 -19.48
C SER A 385 14.73 -22.81 -19.78
N PHE A 386 15.08 -21.56 -20.08
CA PHE A 386 14.09 -20.53 -20.42
C PHE A 386 13.32 -20.91 -21.69
N LEU A 387 12.01 -21.07 -21.56
CA LEU A 387 11.12 -21.50 -22.63
C LEU A 387 10.43 -20.30 -23.30
N PHE A 388 9.79 -19.46 -22.49
CA PHE A 388 8.92 -18.38 -22.93
C PHE A 388 8.59 -17.43 -21.78
N GLY A 389 8.47 -16.14 -22.05
CA GLY A 389 7.97 -15.13 -21.13
C GLY A 389 6.81 -14.35 -21.75
N PHE A 390 5.71 -14.15 -21.03
CA PHE A 390 4.62 -13.29 -21.51
C PHE A 390 3.85 -12.52 -20.43
N GLU A 391 3.25 -11.41 -20.84
CA GLU A 391 2.29 -10.62 -20.05
C GLU A 391 0.96 -10.52 -20.80
N GLU A 392 -0.14 -10.42 -20.04
CA GLU A 392 -1.49 -10.20 -20.57
C GLU A 392 -1.62 -8.89 -21.35
N SER A 393 -0.69 -7.96 -21.15
CA SER A 393 -0.62 -6.66 -21.82
C SER A 393 0.13 -6.68 -23.18
N CYS A 394 0.02 -7.81 -23.90
CA CYS A 394 0.56 -8.02 -25.25
C CYS A 394 2.10 -8.03 -25.37
N GLY A 395 2.81 -8.44 -24.32
CA GLY A 395 4.28 -8.58 -24.32
C GLY A 395 4.72 -10.04 -24.35
N TYR A 396 5.63 -10.42 -25.25
CA TYR A 396 6.12 -11.79 -25.37
C TYR A 396 7.61 -11.87 -25.68
N LEU A 397 8.24 -12.99 -25.29
CA LEU A 397 9.63 -13.31 -25.60
C LEU A 397 9.86 -14.83 -25.58
N SER A 398 10.39 -15.40 -26.67
CA SER A 398 10.78 -16.82 -26.76
C SER A 398 12.28 -17.06 -26.83
N GLY A 399 13.08 -15.99 -26.92
CA GLY A 399 14.54 -16.04 -27.03
C GLY A 399 15.24 -15.42 -25.82
N THR A 400 16.55 -15.66 -25.70
CA THR A 400 17.38 -15.19 -24.58
C THR A 400 18.31 -14.03 -24.96
N HIS A 401 18.18 -13.52 -26.18
CA HIS A 401 19.01 -12.45 -26.76
C HIS A 401 18.71 -11.06 -26.16
N VAL A 402 17.55 -10.88 -25.53
CA VAL A 402 17.11 -9.65 -24.84
C VAL A 402 16.59 -9.96 -23.42
N ARG A 403 16.32 -8.92 -22.64
CA ARG A 403 15.73 -8.97 -21.28
C ARG A 403 14.47 -8.09 -21.14
N ASP A 404 13.82 -7.80 -22.26
CA ASP A 404 12.55 -7.08 -22.32
C ASP A 404 11.65 -7.75 -23.36
N LYS A 405 10.40 -7.30 -23.44
CA LYS A 405 9.45 -7.77 -24.45
C LYS A 405 10.01 -7.50 -25.84
N ASP A 406 9.76 -8.43 -26.74
CA ASP A 406 10.27 -8.35 -28.11
C ASP A 406 9.16 -8.63 -29.12
N GLY A 407 8.46 -7.55 -29.49
CA GLY A 407 7.40 -7.58 -30.50
C GLY A 407 7.88 -7.96 -31.91
N ILE A 408 9.18 -7.85 -32.20
CA ILE A 408 9.76 -8.24 -33.50
C ILE A 408 10.05 -9.75 -33.52
N SER A 409 10.59 -10.32 -32.44
CA SER A 409 10.73 -11.78 -32.31
C SER A 409 9.37 -12.48 -32.25
N SER A 410 8.41 -11.85 -31.58
CA SER A 410 7.03 -12.34 -31.47
C SER A 410 6.33 -12.41 -32.83
N LEU A 411 6.67 -11.52 -33.76
CA LEU A 411 6.15 -11.54 -35.13
C LEU A 411 6.51 -12.85 -35.85
N LEU A 412 7.77 -13.30 -35.76
CA LEU A 412 8.19 -14.59 -36.31
C LEU A 412 7.40 -15.74 -35.67
N LEU A 413 7.32 -15.74 -34.34
CA LEU A 413 6.68 -16.81 -33.59
C LEU A 413 5.17 -16.93 -33.88
N VAL A 414 4.47 -15.82 -34.01
CA VAL A 414 3.04 -15.78 -34.39
C VAL A 414 2.84 -16.33 -35.81
N LEU A 415 3.70 -15.96 -36.76
CA LEU A 415 3.61 -16.46 -38.12
C LEU A 415 3.84 -17.98 -38.19
N GLU A 416 4.82 -18.51 -37.46
CA GLU A 416 5.05 -19.95 -37.37
C GLU A 416 3.89 -20.68 -36.68
N CYS A 417 3.33 -20.11 -35.60
CA CYS A 417 2.16 -20.66 -34.92
C CYS A 417 0.94 -20.72 -35.85
N ALA A 418 0.67 -19.65 -36.61
CA ALA A 418 -0.41 -19.61 -37.59
C ALA A 418 -0.19 -20.62 -38.73
N ALA A 419 1.02 -20.68 -39.28
CA ALA A 419 1.38 -21.63 -40.35
C ALA A 419 1.27 -23.09 -39.89
N TYR A 420 1.68 -23.37 -38.65
CA TYR A 420 1.59 -24.70 -38.04
C TYR A 420 0.14 -25.17 -37.92
N HIS A 421 -0.80 -24.32 -37.50
CA HIS A 421 -2.21 -24.71 -37.40
C HIS A 421 -2.87 -24.78 -38.78
N LYS A 422 -2.51 -23.90 -39.70
CA LYS A 422 -3.05 -23.87 -41.06
C LYS A 422 -2.76 -25.14 -41.86
N GLN A 423 -1.67 -25.85 -41.57
CA GLN A 423 -1.40 -27.15 -42.21
C GLN A 423 -2.46 -28.22 -41.88
N TYR A 424 -3.21 -28.03 -40.79
CA TYR A 424 -4.34 -28.87 -40.37
C TYR A 424 -5.70 -28.28 -40.79
N GLY A 425 -5.72 -27.19 -41.56
CA GLY A 425 -6.94 -26.49 -41.96
C GLY A 425 -7.58 -25.67 -40.84
N LEU A 426 -6.82 -25.32 -39.80
CA LEU A 426 -7.27 -24.55 -38.65
C LEU A 426 -6.65 -23.14 -38.69
N ASP A 427 -7.41 -22.12 -38.30
CA ASP A 427 -6.86 -20.81 -37.97
C ASP A 427 -6.53 -20.71 -36.46
N LEU A 428 -6.05 -19.54 -36.01
CA LEU A 428 -5.68 -19.34 -34.61
C LEU A 428 -6.90 -19.27 -33.67
N ILE A 429 -8.10 -18.95 -34.17
CA ILE A 429 -9.33 -19.00 -33.37
C ILE A 429 -9.73 -20.45 -33.14
N ASP A 430 -9.64 -21.28 -34.17
CA ASP A 430 -9.86 -22.73 -34.04
C ASP A 430 -8.86 -23.38 -33.09
N ALA A 431 -7.58 -22.99 -33.17
CA ALA A 431 -6.54 -23.47 -32.27
C ALA A 431 -6.85 -23.11 -30.81
N LEU A 432 -7.24 -21.86 -30.55
CA LEU A 432 -7.62 -21.40 -29.21
C LEU A 432 -8.87 -22.14 -28.69
N ALA A 433 -9.86 -22.34 -29.56
CA ALA A 433 -11.05 -23.12 -29.22
C ALA A 433 -10.69 -24.56 -28.83
N GLY A 434 -9.70 -25.17 -29.48
CA GLY A 434 -9.15 -26.48 -29.11
C GLY A 434 -8.52 -26.47 -27.71
N ILE A 435 -7.76 -25.44 -27.37
CA ILE A 435 -7.19 -25.26 -26.02
C ILE A 435 -8.31 -25.13 -24.98
N TYR A 436 -9.34 -24.32 -25.23
CA TYR A 436 -10.46 -24.16 -24.31
C TYR A 436 -11.29 -25.44 -24.15
N GLN A 437 -11.50 -26.21 -25.21
CA GLN A 437 -12.13 -27.53 -25.11
C GLN A 437 -11.32 -28.51 -24.26
N GLU A 438 -9.99 -28.38 -24.29
CA GLU A 438 -9.08 -29.28 -23.59
C GLU A 438 -8.88 -28.93 -22.11
N LEU A 439 -8.85 -27.64 -21.77
CA LEU A 439 -8.46 -27.13 -20.45
C LEU A 439 -9.60 -26.45 -19.68
N GLY A 440 -10.72 -26.15 -20.34
CA GLY A 440 -11.78 -25.28 -19.83
C GLY A 440 -11.73 -23.90 -20.49
N PHE A 441 -12.89 -23.24 -20.54
CA PHE A 441 -13.02 -21.90 -21.08
C PHE A 441 -12.69 -20.89 -20.00
N CYS A 442 -11.71 -20.02 -20.28
CA CYS A 442 -11.38 -18.92 -19.39
C CYS A 442 -11.75 -17.59 -20.02
N MET A 443 -12.39 -16.71 -19.23
CA MET A 443 -12.63 -15.34 -19.62
C MET A 443 -12.05 -14.39 -18.58
N GLY A 444 -11.27 -13.42 -19.05
CA GLY A 444 -10.66 -12.37 -18.24
C GLY A 444 -11.37 -11.03 -18.40
N ARG A 445 -11.41 -10.22 -17.34
CA ARG A 445 -11.84 -8.82 -17.40
C ARG A 445 -11.02 -7.96 -16.45
N GLN A 446 -10.50 -6.85 -16.96
CA GLN A 446 -9.88 -5.82 -16.14
C GLN A 446 -10.88 -4.70 -15.86
N ILE A 447 -11.11 -4.42 -14.58
CA ILE A 447 -11.95 -3.32 -14.11
C ILE A 447 -11.05 -2.25 -13.50
N SER A 448 -11.44 -0.99 -13.69
CA SER A 448 -10.77 0.17 -13.13
C SER A 448 -11.77 1.00 -12.34
N PHE A 449 -11.45 1.25 -11.08
CA PHE A 449 -12.16 2.19 -10.22
C PHE A 449 -11.37 3.49 -10.19
N GLU A 450 -11.81 4.48 -10.95
CA GLU A 450 -11.19 5.80 -11.02
C GLU A 450 -11.83 6.73 -9.98
N LEU A 451 -10.99 7.35 -9.17
CA LEU A 451 -11.42 8.32 -8.18
C LEU A 451 -10.65 9.63 -8.37
N THR A 452 -11.24 10.75 -7.96
CA THR A 452 -10.60 12.07 -8.13
C THR A 452 -10.10 12.60 -6.79
N GLY A 453 -8.84 13.06 -6.79
CA GLY A 453 -8.24 13.79 -5.65
C GLY A 453 -7.86 12.90 -4.45
N PRO A 454 -7.43 13.52 -3.33
CA PRO A 454 -6.97 12.82 -2.12
C PRO A 454 -7.99 11.85 -1.51
N ALA A 455 -9.28 12.21 -1.52
CA ALA A 455 -10.38 11.33 -1.11
C ALA A 455 -10.40 9.99 -1.89
N GLY A 456 -9.88 10.01 -3.12
CA GLY A 456 -9.76 8.82 -3.93
C GLY A 456 -8.72 7.81 -3.40
N ARG A 457 -7.60 8.31 -2.87
CA ARG A 457 -6.58 7.43 -2.27
C ARG A 457 -7.09 6.77 -0.99
N HIS A 458 -7.83 7.53 -0.16
CA HIS A 458 -8.46 7.00 1.05
C HIS A 458 -9.44 5.86 0.75
N ALA A 459 -10.38 6.10 -0.18
CA ALA A 459 -11.35 5.10 -0.62
C ALA A 459 -10.67 3.81 -1.12
N MET A 460 -9.57 3.93 -1.87
CA MET A 460 -8.79 2.78 -2.33
C MET A 460 -8.10 2.04 -1.18
N ALA A 461 -7.47 2.76 -0.26
CA ALA A 461 -6.80 2.15 0.90
C ALA A 461 -7.81 1.43 1.80
N SER A 462 -8.98 2.04 2.02
CA SER A 462 -10.10 1.44 2.75
C SER A 462 -10.61 0.18 2.04
N ALA A 463 -10.86 0.25 0.73
CA ALA A 463 -11.26 -0.89 -0.09
C ALA A 463 -10.26 -2.06 -0.01
N MET A 464 -8.97 -1.79 -0.20
CA MET A 464 -7.91 -2.80 -0.10
C MET A 464 -7.85 -3.42 1.29
N ARG A 465 -7.92 -2.60 2.35
CA ARG A 465 -7.92 -3.07 3.75
C ARG A 465 -9.13 -3.96 4.04
N ALA A 466 -10.30 -3.57 3.56
CA ALA A 466 -11.54 -4.30 3.78
C ALA A 466 -11.53 -5.70 3.14
N ILE A 467 -10.80 -5.88 2.03
CA ILE A 467 -10.55 -7.20 1.44
C ILE A 467 -9.49 -7.98 2.22
N ARG A 468 -8.39 -7.33 2.66
CA ARG A 468 -7.34 -7.98 3.46
C ARG A 468 -7.83 -8.55 4.79
N THR A 469 -8.72 -7.83 5.48
CA THR A 469 -9.14 -8.21 6.83
C THR A 469 -10.23 -9.27 6.85
N GLN A 470 -11.02 -9.39 5.77
CA GLN A 470 -12.13 -10.36 5.67
C GLN A 470 -12.19 -11.01 4.28
N PRO A 471 -11.12 -11.69 3.82
CA PRO A 471 -11.03 -12.19 2.44
C PRO A 471 -12.04 -13.30 2.16
N TYR A 472 -12.21 -14.25 3.08
CA TYR A 472 -13.08 -15.42 2.90
C TYR A 472 -14.58 -15.09 2.92
N ASN A 473 -14.95 -13.96 3.53
CA ASN A 473 -16.33 -13.47 3.59
C ASN A 473 -16.52 -12.22 2.70
N ALA A 474 -15.56 -11.91 1.84
CA ALA A 474 -15.54 -10.66 1.08
C ALA A 474 -16.73 -10.51 0.12
N PHE A 475 -17.37 -11.60 -0.29
CA PHE A 475 -18.42 -11.59 -1.31
C PHE A 475 -19.67 -12.38 -0.90
N GLU A 476 -19.90 -12.53 0.41
CA GLU A 476 -21.03 -13.30 0.95
C GLU A 476 -21.10 -14.71 0.31
N GLU A 477 -22.26 -15.12 -0.23
CA GLU A 477 -22.44 -16.41 -0.90
C GLU A 477 -22.14 -16.39 -2.42
N ALA A 478 -21.88 -15.21 -3.03
CA ALA A 478 -21.75 -15.09 -4.49
C ALA A 478 -20.41 -15.62 -5.02
N ILE A 479 -19.33 -15.44 -4.26
CA ILE A 479 -17.99 -15.90 -4.59
C ILE A 479 -17.37 -16.54 -3.36
N ARG A 480 -16.96 -17.79 -3.48
CA ARG A 480 -16.21 -18.49 -2.44
C ARG A 480 -14.71 -18.39 -2.70
N VAL A 481 -14.02 -17.66 -1.82
CA VAL A 481 -12.56 -17.56 -1.81
C VAL A 481 -11.99 -18.77 -1.06
N THR A 482 -11.03 -19.47 -1.66
CA THR A 482 -10.32 -20.59 -1.02
C THR A 482 -9.00 -20.16 -0.40
N ASP A 483 -8.30 -19.23 -1.03
CA ASP A 483 -6.98 -18.77 -0.61
C ASP A 483 -6.78 -17.27 -0.93
N MET A 484 -5.91 -16.62 -0.16
CA MET A 484 -5.48 -15.25 -0.40
C MET A 484 -3.95 -15.16 -0.39
N TYR A 485 -3.39 -14.52 -1.41
CA TYR A 485 -2.00 -14.08 -1.45
C TYR A 485 -1.95 -12.57 -1.29
N ASP A 486 -1.31 -12.08 -0.22
CA ASP A 486 -1.03 -10.66 -0.01
C ASP A 486 0.46 -10.39 -0.27
N TYR A 487 0.73 -9.73 -1.39
CA TYR A 487 2.09 -9.43 -1.83
C TYR A 487 2.71 -8.25 -1.06
N SER A 488 1.97 -7.61 -0.12
CA SER A 488 2.42 -6.39 0.56
C SER A 488 3.66 -6.54 1.43
N ARG A 489 3.99 -7.77 1.84
CA ARG A 489 5.20 -8.09 2.62
C ARG A 489 6.27 -8.83 1.80
N GLY A 490 6.03 -9.00 0.50
CA GLY A 490 6.77 -9.95 -0.34
C GLY A 490 6.25 -11.38 -0.13
N THR A 491 6.31 -12.19 -1.18
CA THR A 491 5.85 -13.58 -1.19
C THR A 491 6.78 -14.42 -2.06
N HIS A 492 6.92 -15.72 -1.73
CA HIS A 492 7.62 -16.63 -2.63
C HIS A 492 6.90 -16.71 -3.99
N MET A 493 7.69 -16.78 -5.06
CA MET A 493 7.18 -16.73 -6.43
C MET A 493 6.20 -17.88 -6.69
N PRO A 494 4.93 -17.61 -7.05
CA PRO A 494 3.99 -18.69 -7.34
C PRO A 494 4.42 -19.49 -8.57
N THR A 495 4.30 -20.81 -8.51
CA THR A 495 4.61 -21.71 -9.63
C THR A 495 3.46 -22.68 -9.94
N SER A 496 3.49 -23.28 -11.12
CA SER A 496 2.51 -24.30 -11.53
C SER A 496 2.69 -25.66 -10.85
N GLU A 497 3.85 -25.92 -10.25
CA GLU A 497 4.18 -27.17 -9.54
C GLU A 497 4.07 -26.97 -8.02
N ILE A 498 3.26 -27.80 -7.35
CA ILE A 498 3.04 -27.74 -5.88
C ILE A 498 4.21 -28.38 -5.11
N SER A 499 5.18 -29.01 -5.80
CA SER A 499 6.14 -29.94 -5.20
C SER A 499 7.52 -29.39 -4.85
N GLN A 500 7.80 -28.11 -5.08
CA GLN A 500 9.01 -27.46 -4.56
C GLN A 500 8.67 -26.80 -3.22
N SER A 501 9.59 -26.88 -2.25
CA SER A 501 9.39 -26.18 -0.99
C SER A 501 9.39 -24.67 -1.26
N ASP A 502 8.46 -23.93 -0.66
CA ASP A 502 8.37 -22.48 -0.89
C ASP A 502 9.70 -21.77 -0.56
N GLU A 503 10.48 -22.30 0.40
CA GLU A 503 11.79 -21.77 0.79
C GLU A 503 12.83 -21.75 -0.35
N ASP A 504 12.71 -22.62 -1.35
CA ASP A 504 13.65 -22.71 -2.48
C ASP A 504 13.30 -21.73 -3.63
N LEU A 505 12.12 -21.11 -3.59
CA LEU A 505 11.64 -20.21 -4.64
C LEU A 505 12.06 -18.77 -4.39
N PRO A 506 12.41 -17.99 -5.44
CA PRO A 506 12.78 -16.59 -5.30
C PRO A 506 11.67 -15.79 -4.60
N LEU A 507 12.07 -14.89 -3.69
CA LEU A 507 11.16 -13.98 -3.01
C LEU A 507 10.82 -12.81 -3.93
N LEU A 508 9.53 -12.63 -4.25
CA LEU A 508 9.06 -11.45 -4.96
C LEU A 508 9.12 -10.22 -4.03
N PRO A 509 9.48 -9.03 -4.56
CA PRO A 509 9.56 -7.83 -3.73
C PRO A 509 8.17 -7.41 -3.21
N PRO A 510 8.09 -6.69 -2.08
CA PRO A 510 6.83 -6.18 -1.55
C PRO A 510 6.06 -5.35 -2.57
N SER A 511 4.76 -5.65 -2.73
CA SER A 511 3.86 -4.94 -3.63
C SER A 511 2.46 -4.87 -3.06
N ASN A 512 1.81 -3.71 -3.12
CA ASN A 512 0.42 -3.57 -2.66
C ASN A 512 -0.54 -4.24 -3.65
N VAL A 513 -0.62 -5.56 -3.60
CA VAL A 513 -1.45 -6.42 -4.46
C VAL A 513 -2.06 -7.53 -3.62
N ILE A 514 -3.33 -7.83 -3.85
CA ILE A 514 -4.04 -8.98 -3.26
C ILE A 514 -4.51 -9.87 -4.39
N GLU A 515 -4.25 -11.17 -4.30
CA GLU A 515 -4.83 -12.19 -5.17
C GLU A 515 -5.74 -13.09 -4.32
N LEU A 516 -6.99 -13.24 -4.74
CA LEU A 516 -7.97 -14.15 -4.17
C LEU A 516 -8.15 -15.30 -5.15
N ARG A 517 -7.89 -16.53 -4.71
CA ARG A 517 -8.17 -17.75 -5.47
C ARG A 517 -9.54 -18.28 -5.12
N LEU A 518 -10.25 -18.77 -6.12
CA LEU A 518 -11.64 -19.18 -6.02
C LEU A 518 -11.76 -20.70 -6.13
N GLU A 519 -12.87 -21.25 -5.64
CA GLU A 519 -13.10 -22.71 -5.63
C GLU A 519 -13.21 -23.35 -7.04
N ASP A 520 -13.46 -22.54 -8.06
CA ASP A 520 -13.67 -22.93 -9.46
C ASP A 520 -12.41 -22.67 -10.34
N ASP A 521 -11.23 -22.62 -9.73
CA ASP A 521 -9.94 -22.25 -10.34
C ASP A 521 -9.91 -20.80 -10.90
N GLY A 522 -10.98 -20.02 -10.68
CA GLY A 522 -11.01 -18.60 -10.95
C GLY A 522 -10.12 -17.80 -9.99
N LYS A 523 -9.85 -16.53 -10.33
CA LYS A 523 -9.13 -15.62 -9.43
C LYS A 523 -9.52 -14.16 -9.59
N ILE A 524 -9.35 -13.40 -8.51
CA ILE A 524 -9.54 -11.95 -8.45
C ILE A 524 -8.25 -11.32 -7.95
N ILE A 525 -7.66 -10.41 -8.72
CA ILE A 525 -6.48 -9.66 -8.29
C ILE A 525 -6.84 -8.19 -8.12
N LEU A 526 -6.51 -7.58 -6.98
CA LEU A 526 -6.69 -6.16 -6.69
C LEU A 526 -5.34 -5.47 -6.56
N ARG A 527 -5.15 -4.38 -7.32
CA ARG A 527 -3.91 -3.62 -7.39
C ARG A 527 -4.16 -2.11 -7.51
N PRO A 528 -3.87 -1.31 -6.47
CA PRO A 528 -3.82 0.15 -6.59
C PRO A 528 -2.76 0.61 -7.59
N SER A 529 -3.05 1.71 -8.28
CA SER A 529 -2.07 2.47 -9.06
C SER A 529 -1.18 3.29 -8.13
N GLY A 530 0.13 3.30 -8.38
CA GLY A 530 1.10 4.07 -7.59
C GLY A 530 1.15 5.56 -7.96
N THR A 531 0.68 5.93 -9.16
CA THR A 531 0.78 7.31 -9.67
C THR A 531 -0.56 8.03 -9.72
N GLU A 532 -1.67 7.29 -9.78
CA GLU A 532 -3.02 7.81 -9.91
C GLU A 532 -3.93 7.21 -8.82
N PRO A 533 -4.94 7.95 -8.31
CA PRO A 533 -6.00 7.42 -7.44
C PRO A 533 -6.94 6.47 -8.21
N LYS A 534 -6.39 5.32 -8.63
CA LYS A 534 -7.07 4.29 -9.43
C LYS A 534 -6.81 2.90 -8.86
N LEU A 535 -7.86 2.16 -8.50
CA LEU A 535 -7.76 0.73 -8.15
C LEU A 535 -8.08 -0.12 -9.38
N LYS A 536 -7.17 -1.04 -9.74
CA LYS A 536 -7.42 -2.02 -10.80
C LYS A 536 -7.82 -3.36 -10.19
N ALA A 537 -8.79 -4.01 -10.80
CA ALA A 537 -9.17 -5.38 -10.50
C ALA A 537 -9.05 -6.25 -11.77
N TYR A 538 -8.49 -7.44 -11.64
CA TYR A 538 -8.38 -8.43 -12.71
C TYR A 538 -9.20 -9.64 -12.30
N LEU A 539 -10.21 -9.97 -13.10
CA LEU A 539 -11.13 -11.07 -12.86
C LEU A 539 -10.88 -12.16 -13.89
N PHE A 540 -10.77 -13.40 -13.44
CA PHE A 540 -10.68 -14.58 -14.31
C PHE A 540 -11.69 -15.62 -13.88
N ALA A 541 -12.62 -15.94 -14.77
CA ALA A 541 -13.59 -17.02 -14.60
C ALA A 541 -13.18 -18.21 -15.46
N ILE A 542 -13.20 -19.42 -14.90
CA ILE A 542 -13.03 -20.68 -15.64
C ILE A 542 -14.35 -21.47 -15.58
N ALA A 543 -14.79 -22.00 -16.71
CA ALA A 543 -15.97 -22.85 -16.78
C ALA A 543 -15.89 -23.89 -17.91
N GLN A 544 -16.90 -24.76 -18.00
CA GLN A 544 -16.99 -25.82 -19.02
C GLN A 544 -17.45 -25.31 -20.40
N SER A 545 -18.03 -24.12 -20.46
CA SER A 545 -18.45 -23.47 -21.71
C SER A 545 -18.15 -21.97 -21.66
N GLY A 546 -18.00 -21.35 -22.83
CA GLY A 546 -17.77 -19.91 -22.92
C GLY A 546 -18.92 -19.07 -22.36
N GLU A 547 -20.17 -19.54 -22.50
CA GLU A 547 -21.34 -18.85 -21.94
C GLU A 547 -21.34 -18.91 -20.41
N ASP A 548 -21.00 -20.06 -19.83
CA ASP A 548 -20.89 -20.20 -18.36
C ASP A 548 -19.74 -19.36 -17.81
N ALA A 549 -18.59 -19.33 -18.49
CA ALA A 549 -17.44 -18.51 -18.08
C ALA A 549 -17.80 -17.02 -18.12
N LYS A 550 -18.56 -16.59 -19.14
CA LYS A 550 -19.06 -15.21 -19.24
C LYS A 550 -20.03 -14.87 -18.11
N ASN A 551 -21.02 -15.72 -17.86
CA ASN A 551 -22.00 -15.51 -16.79
C ASN A 551 -21.30 -15.42 -15.43
N ARG A 552 -20.34 -16.32 -15.18
CA ARG A 552 -19.54 -16.32 -13.96
C ARG A 552 -18.70 -15.04 -13.82
N LEU A 553 -18.10 -14.56 -14.90
CA LEU A 553 -17.35 -13.31 -14.91
C LEU A 553 -18.24 -12.08 -14.60
N ASP A 554 -19.47 -12.06 -15.11
CA ASP A 554 -20.46 -11.00 -14.83
C ASP A 554 -20.93 -11.04 -13.37
N GLU A 555 -21.12 -12.22 -12.78
CA GLU A 555 -21.37 -12.41 -11.35
C GLU A 555 -20.21 -11.89 -10.49
N MET A 556 -18.97 -12.25 -10.86
CA MET A 556 -17.76 -11.82 -10.16
C MET A 556 -17.61 -10.30 -10.16
N GLU A 557 -17.84 -9.65 -11.31
CA GLU A 557 -17.81 -8.19 -11.40
C GLU A 557 -18.89 -7.55 -10.53
N THR A 558 -20.11 -8.07 -10.57
CA THR A 558 -21.24 -7.53 -9.82
C THR A 558 -20.98 -7.61 -8.31
N ALA A 559 -20.52 -8.76 -7.82
CA ALA A 559 -20.19 -8.97 -6.43
C ALA A 559 -19.02 -8.08 -5.99
N LEU A 560 -17.96 -7.97 -6.80
CA LEU A 560 -16.84 -7.08 -6.50
C LEU A 560 -17.26 -5.62 -6.44
N ARG A 561 -18.02 -5.14 -7.42
CA ARG A 561 -18.54 -3.76 -7.43
C ARG A 561 -19.41 -3.48 -6.21
N SER A 562 -20.29 -4.41 -5.85
CA SER A 562 -21.16 -4.28 -4.68
C SER A 562 -20.36 -4.22 -3.39
N ARG A 563 -19.35 -5.09 -3.23
CA ARG A 563 -18.46 -5.11 -2.08
C ARG A 563 -17.67 -3.81 -1.93
N LEU A 564 -17.27 -3.25 -3.05
CA LEU A 564 -16.47 -2.03 -3.09
C LEU A 564 -17.32 -0.75 -3.04
N ALA A 565 -18.58 -0.77 -3.46
CA ALA A 565 -19.44 0.42 -3.61
C ALA A 565 -19.43 1.34 -2.39
N ALA A 566 -19.52 0.78 -1.18
CA ALA A 566 -19.48 1.52 0.08
C ALA A 566 -18.23 2.39 0.28
N HIS A 567 -17.13 2.08 -0.41
CA HIS A 567 -15.87 2.83 -0.36
C HIS A 567 -15.73 3.87 -1.47
N PHE A 568 -16.37 3.65 -2.64
CA PHE A 568 -16.21 4.50 -3.84
C PHE A 568 -17.37 5.50 -4.04
N GLU A 569 -18.53 5.28 -3.44
CA GLU A 569 -19.66 6.22 -3.51
C GLU A 569 -19.49 7.37 -2.51
N LYS A 570 -19.08 8.55 -3.00
CA LYS A 570 -19.28 9.79 -2.25
C LYS A 570 -20.80 10.00 -2.08
N LYS A 571 -21.27 10.02 -0.82
CA LYS A 571 -22.39 10.91 -0.48
C LYS A 571 -21.94 12.32 -0.88
N ASN A 572 -22.42 12.80 -2.02
CA ASN A 572 -22.42 14.23 -2.32
C ASN A 572 -23.35 14.88 -1.30
N ASP A 573 -22.84 15.25 -0.14
CA ASP A 573 -23.49 16.30 0.63
C ASP A 573 -22.62 17.54 0.60
N ALA A 574 -23.18 18.59 0.01
CA ALA A 574 -22.57 19.90 -0.13
C ALA A 574 -22.71 20.69 1.19
N SER A 575 -22.48 20.02 2.32
CA SER A 575 -22.78 20.51 3.67
C SER A 575 -21.53 20.52 4.57
N GLY A 576 -20.51 21.29 4.18
CA GLY A 576 -19.37 21.61 5.05
C GLY A 576 -18.34 20.49 5.18
N LYS A 577 -17.05 20.86 5.23
CA LYS A 577 -15.97 19.90 5.46
C LYS A 577 -16.17 19.23 6.83
N THR A 578 -16.28 17.90 6.85
CA THR A 578 -16.33 17.10 8.07
C THR A 578 -14.99 17.21 8.81
N ALA A 579 -15.01 17.39 10.12
CA ALA A 579 -13.81 17.50 10.95
C ALA A 579 -13.19 16.12 11.20
N HIS A 580 -11.87 16.02 11.22
CA HIS A 580 -11.19 14.79 11.68
C HIS A 580 -11.09 14.80 13.20
N VAL A 581 -11.52 13.73 13.86
CA VAL A 581 -11.44 13.60 15.32
C VAL A 581 -10.39 12.56 15.69
N ILE A 582 -9.37 12.96 16.45
CA ILE A 582 -8.36 12.05 17.00
C ILE A 582 -8.70 11.78 18.47
N LEU A 583 -8.91 10.51 18.81
CA LEU A 583 -9.12 10.05 20.19
C LEU A 583 -7.85 9.43 20.75
N LEU A 584 -7.36 9.98 21.85
CA LEU A 584 -6.17 9.47 22.54
C LEU A 584 -6.56 8.40 23.55
N SER A 585 -6.02 7.20 23.35
CA SER A 585 -6.38 5.97 24.06
C SER A 585 -5.13 5.22 24.54
N GLY A 586 -4.15 5.93 25.12
CA GLY A 586 -2.83 5.37 25.50
C GLY A 586 -2.50 5.40 27.01
N GLY A 587 -3.41 5.88 27.86
CA GLY A 587 -3.16 6.04 29.30
C GLY A 587 -3.02 4.71 30.05
N SER A 588 -2.08 4.62 31.00
CA SER A 588 -1.81 3.38 31.76
C SER A 588 -2.78 3.09 32.91
N GLY A 589 -3.63 4.04 33.31
CA GLY A 589 -4.69 3.83 34.31
C GLY A 589 -4.26 3.49 35.74
N SER A 590 -2.96 3.51 36.08
CA SER A 590 -2.42 2.90 37.31
C SER A 590 -2.94 3.44 38.65
N ARG A 591 -3.58 4.62 38.66
CA ARG A 591 -4.21 5.18 39.88
C ARG A 591 -5.50 4.46 40.29
N LEU A 592 -6.04 3.61 39.43
CA LEU A 592 -7.21 2.77 39.68
C LEU A 592 -6.86 1.29 39.84
N TRP A 593 -5.58 0.97 40.08
CA TRP A 593 -5.17 -0.37 40.49
C TRP A 593 -5.97 -0.81 41.74
N PRO A 594 -6.35 -2.09 41.89
CA PRO A 594 -6.06 -3.23 41.01
C PRO A 594 -7.13 -3.46 39.94
N LEU A 595 -8.09 -2.55 39.78
CA LEU A 595 -9.13 -2.66 38.76
C LEU A 595 -8.61 -2.27 37.37
N SER A 596 -7.62 -1.37 37.33
CA SER A 596 -6.97 -0.95 36.09
C SER A 596 -5.48 -1.30 36.06
N ASN A 597 -5.03 -1.78 34.90
CA ASN A 597 -3.63 -2.11 34.61
C ASN A 597 -3.26 -1.68 33.16
N SER A 598 -2.07 -2.10 32.70
CA SER A 598 -1.53 -1.74 31.38
C SER A 598 -2.31 -2.30 30.19
N ALA A 599 -3.00 -3.43 30.36
CA ALA A 599 -3.86 -4.06 29.35
C ALA A 599 -5.32 -3.58 29.51
N ARG A 600 -5.90 -3.73 30.69
CA ARG A 600 -7.23 -3.22 31.07
C ARG A 600 -7.13 -1.84 31.69
N SER A 601 -6.88 -0.84 30.86
CA SER A 601 -6.76 0.55 31.32
C SER A 601 -8.11 1.18 31.66
N LYS A 602 -8.09 2.27 32.44
CA LYS A 602 -9.29 2.87 33.08
C LYS A 602 -10.47 3.13 32.13
N GLN A 603 -10.17 3.49 30.89
CA GLN A 603 -11.16 3.82 29.86
C GLN A 603 -12.04 2.64 29.45
N PHE A 604 -11.58 1.39 29.67
CA PHE A 604 -12.27 0.16 29.31
C PHE A 604 -13.13 -0.42 30.45
N LEU A 605 -13.15 0.22 31.62
CA LEU A 605 -13.89 -0.27 32.79
C LEU A 605 -15.39 0.03 32.65
N LYS A 606 -16.22 -1.02 32.60
CA LYS A 606 -17.69 -0.92 32.50
C LYS A 606 -18.37 -0.57 33.83
N VAL A 607 -17.94 0.54 34.43
CA VAL A 607 -18.39 0.99 35.76
C VAL A 607 -19.36 2.17 35.70
N LEU A 608 -19.67 2.69 34.51
CA LEU A 608 -20.62 3.80 34.29
C LEU A 608 -21.96 3.27 33.77
N ARG A 609 -23.00 4.13 33.75
CA ARG A 609 -24.29 3.83 33.11
C ARG A 609 -24.50 4.67 31.86
N ASP A 610 -25.07 4.07 30.82
CA ASP A 610 -25.60 4.79 29.66
C ASP A 610 -27.00 5.38 29.96
N SER A 611 -27.58 6.09 28.99
CA SER A 611 -28.93 6.65 29.08
C SER A 611 -30.05 5.61 29.22
N ARG A 612 -29.75 4.34 28.92
CA ARG A 612 -30.66 3.18 29.00
C ARG A 612 -30.46 2.38 30.30
N GLY A 613 -29.50 2.78 31.14
CA GLY A 613 -29.16 2.13 32.40
C GLY A 613 -28.18 0.95 32.28
N ASN A 614 -27.65 0.65 31.09
CA ASN A 614 -26.68 -0.43 30.90
C ASN A 614 -25.29 -0.02 31.39
N HIS A 615 -24.50 -1.01 31.82
CA HIS A 615 -23.10 -0.81 32.16
C HIS A 615 -22.27 -0.54 30.91
N VAL A 616 -21.60 0.61 30.88
CA VAL A 616 -20.73 1.03 29.78
C VAL A 616 -19.39 1.50 30.30
N SER A 617 -18.38 1.39 29.44
CA SER A 617 -17.06 1.95 29.71
C SER A 617 -16.97 3.43 29.28
N MET A 618 -15.88 4.10 29.67
CA MET A 618 -15.65 5.48 29.25
C MET A 618 -15.49 5.57 27.73
N VAL A 619 -14.78 4.60 27.12
CA VAL A 619 -14.59 4.56 25.67
C VAL A 619 -15.89 4.37 24.91
N GLN A 620 -16.75 3.44 25.36
CA GLN A 620 -18.07 3.23 24.75
C GLN A 620 -18.91 4.49 24.82
N ARG A 621 -18.88 5.14 25.99
CA ARG A 621 -19.63 6.35 26.25
C ARG A 621 -19.17 7.51 25.36
N VAL A 622 -17.87 7.81 25.32
CA VAL A 622 -17.31 8.90 24.50
C VAL A 622 -17.57 8.65 23.02
N PHE A 623 -17.35 7.42 22.55
CA PHE A 623 -17.54 7.09 21.14
C PHE A 623 -19.00 7.25 20.72
N GLU A 624 -19.96 6.72 21.49
CA GLU A 624 -21.40 6.88 21.21
C GLU A 624 -21.82 8.36 21.22
N GLN A 625 -21.31 9.15 22.16
CA GLN A 625 -21.63 10.58 22.24
C GLN A 625 -21.10 11.35 21.03
N ILE A 626 -19.90 11.04 20.53
CA ILE A 626 -19.34 11.66 19.33
C ILE A 626 -20.12 11.25 18.09
N SER A 627 -20.37 9.94 17.89
CA SER A 627 -21.14 9.44 16.75
C SER A 627 -22.58 9.97 16.72
N SER A 628 -23.12 10.41 17.85
CA SER A 628 -24.47 11.01 17.91
C SER A 628 -24.50 12.50 17.50
N VAL A 629 -23.35 13.19 17.49
CA VAL A 629 -23.24 14.57 17.00
C VAL A 629 -23.24 14.58 15.47
N ASP A 630 -22.42 13.70 14.88
CA ASP A 630 -22.32 13.50 13.45
C ASP A 630 -21.92 12.04 13.19
N ALA A 631 -22.80 11.31 12.51
CA ALA A 631 -22.60 9.89 12.20
C ALA A 631 -21.54 9.67 11.11
N ASP A 632 -21.23 10.71 10.32
CA ASP A 632 -20.24 10.68 9.24
C ASP A 632 -18.90 11.31 9.71
N VAL A 633 -18.71 11.59 11.01
CA VAL A 633 -17.45 12.13 11.55
C VAL A 633 -16.31 11.11 11.43
N ASP A 634 -15.17 11.55 10.91
CA ASP A 634 -14.01 10.68 10.71
C ASP A 634 -13.22 10.56 12.02
N ILE A 635 -13.24 9.36 12.63
CA ILE A 635 -12.61 9.08 13.92
C ILE A 635 -11.32 8.29 13.72
N THR A 636 -10.21 8.81 14.23
CA THR A 636 -8.94 8.09 14.36
C THR A 636 -8.62 7.87 15.84
N ILE A 637 -8.33 6.63 16.25
CA ILE A 637 -7.97 6.30 17.63
C ILE A 637 -6.48 5.96 17.70
N ALA A 638 -5.73 6.72 18.49
CA ALA A 638 -4.33 6.45 18.78
C ALA A 638 -4.22 5.65 20.09
N THR A 639 -3.63 4.45 20.03
CA THR A 639 -3.56 3.52 21.17
C THR A 639 -2.29 2.68 21.17
N SER A 640 -2.04 1.97 22.28
CA SER A 640 -0.96 0.99 22.37
C SER A 640 -1.41 -0.41 21.90
N SER A 641 -0.49 -1.22 21.39
CA SER A 641 -0.77 -2.58 20.91
C SER A 641 -1.50 -3.45 21.95
N THR A 642 -1.19 -3.29 23.24
CA THR A 642 -1.81 -4.05 24.34
C THR A 642 -3.29 -3.73 24.57
N GLN A 643 -3.79 -2.63 24.01
CA GLN A 643 -5.15 -2.13 24.24
C GLN A 643 -6.06 -2.30 23.01
N VAL A 644 -5.52 -2.76 21.87
CA VAL A 644 -6.25 -2.91 20.61
C VAL A 644 -7.43 -3.87 20.76
N ASP A 645 -7.22 -5.04 21.37
CA ASP A 645 -8.28 -6.03 21.58
C ASP A 645 -9.43 -5.45 22.42
N SER A 646 -9.10 -4.81 23.54
CA SER A 646 -10.09 -4.17 24.42
C SER A 646 -10.89 -3.07 23.72
N LEU A 647 -10.26 -2.36 22.78
CA LEU A 647 -10.92 -1.34 21.97
C LEU A 647 -11.90 -1.97 20.97
N LEU A 648 -11.43 -2.93 20.17
CA LEU A 648 -12.24 -3.60 19.13
C LEU A 648 -13.44 -4.35 19.74
N MET A 649 -13.30 -4.93 20.93
CA MET A 649 -14.40 -5.62 21.63
C MET A 649 -15.47 -4.68 22.16
N GLN A 650 -15.14 -3.41 22.43
CA GLN A 650 -16.05 -2.47 23.09
C GLN A 650 -16.64 -1.43 22.14
N VAL A 651 -15.92 -1.08 21.09
CA VAL A 651 -16.29 -0.05 20.11
C VAL A 651 -16.65 -0.70 18.79
N GLY A 652 -17.91 -0.54 18.36
CA GLY A 652 -18.35 -0.88 17.01
C GLY A 652 -18.42 0.36 16.12
N GLY A 653 -18.41 0.17 14.80
CA GLY A 653 -18.48 1.25 13.81
C GLY A 653 -17.18 1.45 13.03
N SER A 654 -17.17 2.44 12.13
CA SER A 654 -16.01 2.78 11.31
C SER A 654 -15.09 3.74 12.05
N PHE A 655 -13.83 3.35 12.28
CA PHE A 655 -12.77 4.22 12.77
C PHE A 655 -11.41 3.75 12.26
N SER A 656 -10.46 4.68 12.15
CA SER A 656 -9.06 4.39 11.85
C SER A 656 -8.28 4.12 13.14
N LEU A 657 -7.37 3.15 13.11
CA LEU A 657 -6.53 2.79 14.25
C LEU A 657 -5.07 3.17 14.00
N VAL A 658 -4.48 3.88 14.95
CA VAL A 658 -3.07 4.25 14.98
C VAL A 658 -2.43 3.57 16.18
N ILE A 659 -1.54 2.62 15.91
CA ILE A 659 -0.85 1.85 16.96
C ILE A 659 0.50 2.49 17.23
N GLU A 660 0.70 2.97 18.45
CA GLU A 660 1.97 3.54 18.90
C GLU A 660 3.04 2.43 19.01
N PRO A 661 4.22 2.60 18.39
CA PRO A 661 5.33 1.64 18.52
C PRO A 661 5.83 1.50 19.97
N GLU A 662 5.82 2.58 20.73
CA GLU A 662 6.17 2.62 22.15
C GLU A 662 5.46 3.77 22.87
N ARG A 663 5.34 3.72 24.20
CA ARG A 663 4.67 4.80 24.95
C ARG A 663 5.55 6.03 25.12
N ARG A 664 5.14 7.16 24.51
CA ARG A 664 5.88 8.43 24.53
C ARG A 664 5.05 9.67 24.91
N ASP A 665 4.00 9.50 25.72
CA ASP A 665 3.11 10.59 26.16
C ASP A 665 2.34 11.24 24.98
N THR A 666 1.53 12.27 25.21
CA THR A 666 0.52 12.71 24.23
C THR A 666 1.09 13.37 22.97
N THR A 667 2.26 14.01 23.00
CA THR A 667 2.78 14.70 21.81
C THR A 667 3.09 13.73 20.68
N ALA A 668 3.84 12.66 20.97
CA ALA A 668 4.23 11.70 19.95
C ALA A 668 3.01 10.97 19.35
N ALA A 669 2.04 10.60 20.20
CA ALA A 669 0.79 9.96 19.79
C ALA A 669 -0.04 10.86 18.85
N ILE A 670 -0.17 12.16 19.20
CA ILE A 670 -0.89 13.13 18.37
C ILE A 670 -0.21 13.31 17.02
N LEU A 671 1.12 13.50 17.00
CA LEU A 671 1.85 13.73 15.76
C LEU A 671 1.85 12.50 14.85
N LEU A 672 1.92 11.29 15.42
CA LEU A 672 1.76 10.04 14.67
C LEU A 672 0.37 9.91 14.08
N ALA A 673 -0.68 10.22 14.85
CA ALA A 673 -2.05 10.19 14.34
C ALA A 673 -2.30 11.24 13.25
N CYS A 674 -1.75 12.44 13.38
CA CYS A 674 -1.78 13.45 12.33
C CYS A 674 -1.00 13.01 11.07
N ALA A 675 0.16 12.39 11.24
CA ALA A 675 0.90 11.83 10.11
C ALA A 675 0.11 10.70 9.42
N ASN A 676 -0.58 9.86 10.18
CA ASN A 676 -1.49 8.86 9.62
C ASN A 676 -2.62 9.52 8.82
N LEU A 677 -3.23 10.59 9.35
CA LEU A 677 -4.24 11.36 8.61
C LEU A 677 -3.68 11.87 7.28
N LEU A 678 -2.46 12.41 7.26
CA LEU A 678 -1.83 12.96 6.06
C LEU A 678 -1.44 11.86 5.04
N PHE A 679 -0.68 10.87 5.48
CA PHE A 679 -0.04 9.88 4.60
C PHE A 679 -0.95 8.72 4.22
N GLU A 680 -1.72 8.20 5.19
CA GLU A 680 -2.54 7.00 5.00
C GLU A 680 -3.99 7.34 4.69
N GLN A 681 -4.53 8.37 5.35
CA GLN A 681 -5.94 8.74 5.20
C GLN A 681 -6.16 9.87 4.18
N GLY A 682 -5.10 10.50 3.68
CA GLY A 682 -5.17 11.49 2.60
C GLY A 682 -5.85 12.82 2.98
N ALA A 683 -5.90 13.15 4.27
CA ALA A 683 -6.38 14.44 4.75
C ALA A 683 -5.48 15.58 4.24
N ALA A 684 -6.06 16.73 3.93
CA ALA A 684 -5.32 17.89 3.46
C ALA A 684 -4.71 18.67 4.64
N GLU A 685 -3.59 19.36 4.41
CA GLU A 685 -2.95 20.19 5.43
C GLU A 685 -3.88 21.29 5.99
N ASP A 686 -4.86 21.74 5.20
CA ASP A 686 -5.86 22.73 5.62
C ASP A 686 -7.05 22.14 6.38
N ASP A 687 -7.15 20.82 6.52
CA ASP A 687 -8.30 20.21 7.16
C ASP A 687 -8.25 20.38 8.69
N PRO A 688 -9.41 20.66 9.32
CA PRO A 688 -9.48 20.84 10.77
C PRO A 688 -9.39 19.49 11.48
N VAL A 689 -8.51 19.41 12.46
CA VAL A 689 -8.31 18.24 13.32
C VAL A 689 -8.66 18.61 14.76
N VAL A 690 -9.55 17.82 15.38
CA VAL A 690 -9.93 17.95 16.78
C VAL A 690 -9.42 16.73 17.55
N ILE A 691 -8.46 16.96 18.44
CA ILE A 691 -7.86 15.95 19.30
C ILE A 691 -8.54 15.98 20.67
N MET A 692 -8.88 14.82 21.23
CA MET A 692 -9.41 14.73 22.59
C MET A 692 -9.10 13.41 23.32
N PRO A 693 -9.16 13.38 24.66
CA PRO A 693 -9.00 12.17 25.44
C PRO A 693 -10.25 11.29 25.36
N ILE A 694 -10.07 9.97 25.23
CA ILE A 694 -11.18 9.00 25.08
C ILE A 694 -11.87 8.63 26.41
N ASP A 695 -11.40 9.18 27.53
CA ASP A 695 -11.78 8.82 28.89
C ASP A 695 -12.50 9.95 29.65
N THR A 696 -12.96 10.97 28.92
CA THR A 696 -13.66 12.13 29.48
C THR A 696 -15.07 11.78 29.92
N TYR A 697 -15.48 12.23 31.12
CA TYR A 697 -16.88 12.21 31.53
C TYR A 697 -17.50 13.60 31.39
N ALA A 698 -18.39 13.77 30.41
CA ALA A 698 -19.09 15.01 30.15
C ALA A 698 -20.50 14.78 29.57
N GLU A 699 -21.33 15.82 29.58
CA GLU A 699 -22.67 15.81 28.97
C GLU A 699 -22.60 15.89 27.43
N GLN A 700 -23.71 15.62 26.75
CA GLN A 700 -23.75 15.61 25.28
C GLN A 700 -23.32 16.95 24.65
N ASP A 701 -23.69 18.07 25.28
CA ASP A 701 -23.37 19.41 24.80
C ASP A 701 -21.86 19.70 24.73
N TYR A 702 -21.04 18.94 25.49
CA TYR A 702 -19.58 18.99 25.41
C TYR A 702 -19.08 18.53 24.03
N PHE A 703 -19.59 17.40 23.55
CA PHE A 703 -19.21 16.83 22.26
C PHE A 703 -19.79 17.63 21.09
N SER A 704 -20.95 18.27 21.28
CA SER A 704 -21.48 19.22 20.30
C SER A 704 -20.55 20.43 20.04
N ARG A 705 -19.61 20.74 20.96
CA ARG A 705 -18.59 21.80 20.75
C ARG A 705 -17.51 21.42 19.72
N ILE A 706 -17.43 20.16 19.28
CA ILE A 706 -16.50 19.73 18.21
C ILE A 706 -16.73 20.57 16.94
N ALA A 707 -17.99 20.84 16.60
CA ALA A 707 -18.35 21.66 15.45
C ALA A 707 -17.84 23.11 15.59
N ASP A 708 -17.94 23.69 16.80
CA ASP A 708 -17.45 25.05 17.05
C ASP A 708 -15.93 25.13 16.95
N ILE A 709 -15.23 24.13 17.48
CA ILE A 709 -13.76 24.02 17.40
C ILE A 709 -13.33 23.85 15.94
N SER A 710 -13.98 22.96 15.19
CA SER A 710 -13.69 22.75 13.77
C SER A 710 -13.91 24.02 12.95
N SER A 711 -15.01 24.73 13.19
CA SER A 711 -15.30 26.03 12.57
C SER A 711 -14.25 27.07 12.93
N ALA A 712 -13.82 27.11 14.20
CA ALA A 712 -12.77 27.99 14.68
C ALA A 712 -11.43 27.74 14.00
N VAL A 713 -11.01 26.48 13.89
CA VAL A 713 -9.78 26.09 13.19
C VAL A 713 -9.85 26.45 11.71
N SER A 714 -10.99 26.19 11.08
CA SER A 714 -11.22 26.48 9.67
C SER A 714 -11.15 27.99 9.36
N SER A 715 -11.46 28.86 10.33
CA SER A 715 -11.33 30.31 10.18
C SER A 715 -9.87 30.78 10.03
N GLY A 716 -8.90 30.00 10.48
CA GLY A 716 -7.47 30.32 10.41
C GLY A 716 -7.03 31.50 11.31
N LEU A 717 -7.88 31.94 12.24
CA LEU A 717 -7.57 33.05 13.15
C LEU A 717 -6.56 32.69 14.25
N HIS A 718 -6.46 31.41 14.59
CA HIS A 718 -5.59 30.89 15.64
C HIS A 718 -4.92 29.59 15.19
N ASP A 719 -3.67 29.38 15.59
CA ASP A 719 -2.93 28.15 15.27
C ASP A 719 -3.49 26.96 16.05
N ILE A 720 -3.93 27.22 17.28
CA ILE A 720 -4.55 26.23 18.17
C ILE A 720 -5.83 26.81 18.78
N VAL A 721 -6.88 25.99 18.84
CA VAL A 721 -8.14 26.29 19.51
C VAL A 721 -8.36 25.29 20.65
N LEU A 722 -8.57 25.77 21.87
CA LEU A 722 -8.77 24.93 23.05
C LEU A 722 -10.24 24.90 23.47
N LEU A 723 -10.69 23.79 24.04
CA LEU A 723 -11.95 23.76 24.78
C LEU A 723 -11.69 24.08 26.26
N GLY A 724 -12.28 25.16 26.76
CA GLY A 724 -12.12 25.62 28.14
C GLY A 724 -13.37 25.38 28.97
N VAL A 725 -13.24 24.64 30.07
CA VAL A 725 -14.34 24.33 31.01
C VAL A 725 -14.36 25.34 32.16
N GLU A 726 -15.53 25.79 32.59
CA GLU A 726 -15.63 26.66 33.78
C GLU A 726 -15.23 25.92 35.07
N PRO A 727 -14.21 26.41 35.81
CA PRO A 727 -13.71 25.73 36.99
C PRO A 727 -14.65 25.90 38.17
N THR A 728 -14.92 24.81 38.89
CA THR A 728 -15.74 24.82 40.11
C THR A 728 -14.91 24.98 41.39
N TYR A 729 -13.60 24.73 41.33
CA TYR A 729 -12.64 24.90 42.43
C TYR A 729 -11.20 25.12 41.88
N PRO A 730 -10.24 25.61 42.68
CA PRO A 730 -8.83 25.65 42.28
C PRO A 730 -8.20 24.24 42.33
N SER A 731 -7.50 23.83 41.28
CA SER A 731 -6.91 22.48 41.18
C SER A 731 -5.50 22.54 40.60
N GLU A 732 -4.53 21.89 41.23
CA GLU A 732 -3.17 21.74 40.69
C GLU A 732 -3.08 20.64 39.62
N LYS A 733 -4.19 19.93 39.34
CA LYS A 733 -4.23 18.78 38.43
C LYS A 733 -4.46 19.17 36.97
N TYR A 734 -4.96 20.38 36.69
CA TYR A 734 -5.41 20.81 35.36
C TYR A 734 -4.61 22.02 34.86
N GLY A 735 -4.54 22.16 33.54
CA GLY A 735 -4.10 23.42 32.92
C GLY A 735 -5.15 24.52 33.04
N TYR A 736 -4.71 25.77 33.01
CA TYR A 736 -5.56 26.95 33.04
C TYR A 736 -5.38 27.80 31.80
N ILE A 737 -6.49 28.09 31.14
CA ILE A 737 -6.61 28.97 29.97
C ILE A 737 -7.10 30.32 30.46
N LEU A 738 -6.39 31.42 30.16
CA LEU A 738 -6.79 32.77 30.51
C LEU A 738 -7.25 33.53 29.26
N PRO A 739 -8.56 33.70 29.03
CA PRO A 739 -9.07 34.52 27.92
C PRO A 739 -8.64 36.00 28.05
N LYS A 740 -8.47 36.70 26.93
CA LYS A 740 -8.18 38.15 26.92
C LYS A 740 -9.35 38.98 27.48
N ASP A 741 -10.58 38.56 27.24
CA ASP A 741 -11.78 39.16 27.84
C ASP A 741 -12.58 38.09 28.58
N ALA A 742 -12.65 38.22 29.91
CA ALA A 742 -13.38 37.30 30.78
C ALA A 742 -14.90 37.34 30.58
N LYS A 743 -15.41 38.42 29.97
CA LYS A 743 -16.84 38.65 29.71
C LYS A 743 -17.28 38.24 28.31
N ASP A 744 -16.36 37.82 27.45
CA ASP A 744 -16.74 37.27 26.16
C ASP A 744 -17.42 35.92 26.37
N THR A 745 -18.68 35.82 25.95
CA THR A 745 -19.55 34.66 26.18
C THR A 745 -20.10 34.06 24.90
N GLU A 746 -19.82 34.66 23.74
CA GLU A 746 -20.30 34.20 22.44
C GLU A 746 -19.15 34.11 21.43
N GLY A 747 -18.83 32.91 20.95
CA GLY A 747 -17.79 32.68 19.96
C GLY A 747 -16.42 32.26 20.53
N ILE A 748 -15.36 32.49 19.76
CA ILE A 748 -13.98 32.05 20.05
C ILE A 748 -13.25 33.21 20.71
N ALA A 749 -12.83 33.04 21.97
CA ALA A 749 -12.10 34.06 22.71
C ALA A 749 -10.58 33.88 22.53
N PRO A 750 -9.82 34.93 22.13
CA PRO A 750 -8.37 34.87 22.12
C PRO A 750 -7.82 34.66 23.53
N VAL A 751 -6.81 33.81 23.67
CA VAL A 751 -6.17 33.49 24.95
C VAL A 751 -5.01 34.45 25.20
N TYR A 752 -4.96 35.02 26.41
CA TYR A 752 -3.87 35.88 26.89
C TYR A 752 -2.67 35.04 27.35
N SER A 753 -2.94 33.94 28.06
CA SER A 753 -1.92 33.05 28.59
C SER A 753 -2.51 31.67 28.89
N PHE A 754 -1.73 30.63 28.64
CA PHE A 754 -2.00 29.27 29.08
C PHE A 754 -0.92 28.86 30.09
N LYS A 755 -1.32 28.11 31.12
CA LYS A 755 -0.37 27.53 32.08
C LYS A 755 -0.82 26.14 32.50
N GLU A 756 0.03 25.16 32.26
CA GLU A 756 -0.22 23.78 32.64
C GLU A 756 0.07 23.58 34.14
N LYS A 757 -0.89 22.98 34.86
CA LYS A 757 -0.80 22.53 36.26
C LYS A 757 -0.13 23.55 37.22
N PRO A 758 -0.67 24.79 37.35
CA PRO A 758 -0.15 25.76 38.30
C PRO A 758 -0.45 25.35 39.76
N ASN A 759 0.32 25.88 40.71
CA ASN A 759 0.02 25.71 42.13
C ASN A 759 -1.34 26.33 42.52
N GLU A 760 -1.91 25.89 43.63
CA GLU A 760 -3.28 26.22 44.03
C GLU A 760 -3.50 27.73 44.20
N ALA A 761 -2.53 28.44 44.78
CA ALA A 761 -2.59 29.89 44.95
C ALA A 761 -2.63 30.64 43.59
N THR A 762 -1.99 30.09 42.56
CA THR A 762 -2.01 30.64 41.21
C THR A 762 -3.30 30.25 40.48
N ALA A 763 -3.77 29.02 40.64
CA ALA A 763 -5.07 28.57 40.15
C ALA A 763 -6.21 29.46 40.67
N GLN A 764 -6.25 29.78 41.97
CA GLN A 764 -7.23 30.71 42.55
C GLN A 764 -7.20 32.09 41.88
N LYS A 765 -6.01 32.63 41.61
CA LYS A 765 -5.85 33.92 40.91
C LYS A 765 -6.33 33.84 39.46
N PHE A 766 -6.13 32.71 38.79
CA PHE A 766 -6.58 32.51 37.42
C PHE A 766 -8.10 32.41 37.34
N ILE A 767 -8.74 31.68 38.25
CA ILE A 767 -10.21 31.63 38.37
C ILE A 767 -10.78 33.04 38.60
N ALA A 768 -10.17 33.82 39.49
CA ALA A 768 -10.61 35.20 39.76
C ALA A 768 -10.52 36.13 38.52
N LYS A 769 -9.70 35.78 37.52
CA LYS A 769 -9.55 36.49 36.24
C LYS A 769 -10.41 35.89 35.12
N GLY A 770 -11.30 34.94 35.42
CA GLY A 770 -12.12 34.25 34.42
C GLY A 770 -11.40 33.11 33.70
N GLY A 771 -10.35 32.55 34.31
CA GLY A 771 -9.63 31.40 33.76
C GLY A 771 -10.50 30.15 33.68
N LEU A 772 -10.25 29.34 32.66
CA LEU A 772 -10.95 28.09 32.35
C LEU A 772 -10.00 26.90 32.56
N TRP A 773 -10.53 25.74 32.94
CA TRP A 773 -9.76 24.50 32.93
C TRP A 773 -9.54 24.03 31.49
N ASN A 774 -8.32 23.58 31.21
CA ASN A 774 -8.00 22.82 30.01
C ASN A 774 -8.39 21.35 30.22
N CYS A 775 -9.29 20.85 29.37
CA CYS A 775 -9.74 19.46 29.39
C CYS A 775 -8.95 18.54 28.44
N GLY A 776 -7.86 19.02 27.84
CA GLY A 776 -7.03 18.24 26.91
C GLY A 776 -7.63 18.10 25.52
N VAL A 777 -8.53 19.00 25.13
CA VAL A 777 -9.11 19.06 23.78
C VAL A 777 -8.44 20.16 22.98
N PHE A 778 -7.88 19.79 21.83
CA PHE A 778 -7.10 20.66 20.97
C PHE A 778 -7.67 20.64 19.55
N GLY A 779 -7.97 21.81 18.99
CA GLY A 779 -8.28 22.01 17.58
C GLY A 779 -7.11 22.65 16.88
N LEU A 780 -6.69 22.12 15.73
CA LEU A 780 -5.62 22.69 14.91
C LEU A 780 -5.78 22.29 13.45
N LYS A 781 -5.15 23.03 12.53
CA LYS A 781 -5.02 22.59 11.14
C LYS A 781 -4.03 21.45 11.06
N LEU A 782 -4.31 20.45 10.23
CA LEU A 782 -3.40 19.31 10.06
C LEU A 782 -1.97 19.76 9.71
N GLY A 783 -1.82 20.74 8.82
CA GLY A 783 -0.54 21.30 8.42
C GLY A 783 0.27 21.86 9.59
N TYR A 784 -0.38 22.49 10.57
CA TYR A 784 0.30 22.99 11.78
C TYR A 784 0.87 21.84 12.63
N ALA A 785 0.13 20.73 12.78
CA ALA A 785 0.67 19.54 13.44
C ALA A 785 1.84 18.93 12.66
N ILE A 786 1.77 18.91 11.33
CA ILE A 786 2.86 18.42 10.48
C ILE A 786 4.10 19.32 10.56
N GLU A 787 3.94 20.63 10.68
CA GLU A 787 5.04 21.55 10.97
C GLU A 787 5.65 21.30 12.35
N CYS A 788 4.83 21.02 13.36
CA CYS A 788 5.32 20.61 14.68
C CYS A 788 6.13 19.30 14.61
N LEU A 789 5.66 18.32 13.83
CA LEU A 789 6.37 17.06 13.57
C LEU A 789 7.73 17.29 12.92
N LYS A 790 7.78 18.13 11.88
CA LYS A 790 9.01 18.46 11.12
C LYS A 790 10.12 19.07 11.99
N ARG A 791 9.82 19.62 13.16
CA ARG A 791 10.83 20.10 14.14
C ARG A 791 11.69 18.97 14.72
N TYR A 792 11.16 17.75 14.77
CA TYR A 792 11.86 16.58 15.31
C TYR A 792 12.29 15.63 14.20
N TYR A 793 11.40 15.38 13.23
CA TYR A 793 11.63 14.47 12.13
C TYR A 793 10.76 14.84 10.93
N THR A 794 11.33 14.79 9.73
CA THR A 794 10.58 15.02 8.48
C THR A 794 10.40 13.67 7.80
N PRO A 795 9.27 12.97 8.01
CA PRO A 795 9.04 11.67 7.42
C PRO A 795 8.70 11.78 5.92
N HIS A 796 9.16 10.80 5.13
CA HIS A 796 8.82 10.66 3.72
C HIS A 796 7.56 9.80 3.49
N SER A 797 7.22 8.94 4.45
CA SER A 797 6.02 8.11 4.49
C SER A 797 5.57 7.87 5.93
N TYR A 798 4.40 7.24 6.12
CA TYR A 798 3.96 6.84 7.45
C TYR A 798 4.86 5.74 8.05
N GLU A 799 5.24 4.73 7.27
CA GLU A 799 6.19 3.69 7.67
C GLU A 799 7.53 4.27 8.13
N ASP A 800 8.08 5.26 7.42
CA ASP A 800 9.31 5.94 7.81
C ASP A 800 9.17 6.61 9.20
N LEU A 801 8.02 7.22 9.48
CA LEU A 801 7.75 7.76 10.80
C LEU A 801 7.65 6.68 11.88
N LEU A 802 7.05 5.52 11.58
CA LEU A 802 6.93 4.41 12.53
C LEU A 802 8.32 3.88 12.94
N GLU A 803 9.21 3.67 11.96
CA GLU A 803 10.59 3.24 12.21
C GLU A 803 11.39 4.26 13.04
N ASN A 804 11.08 5.54 12.85
CA ASN A 804 11.76 6.66 13.49
C ASN A 804 10.98 7.28 14.66
N TYR A 805 9.92 6.62 15.13
CA TYR A 805 9.01 7.15 16.16
C TYR A 805 9.73 7.49 17.48
N SER A 806 10.80 6.75 17.78
CA SER A 806 11.65 6.98 18.94
C SER A 806 12.37 8.35 18.96
N LYS A 807 12.41 9.07 17.83
CA LYS A 807 12.94 10.43 17.73
C LYS A 807 11.96 11.49 18.27
N LEU A 808 10.67 11.18 18.41
CA LEU A 808 9.65 12.10 18.89
C LEU A 808 9.78 12.35 20.41
N PRO A 809 9.37 13.53 20.91
CA PRO A 809 9.54 13.89 22.32
C PRO A 809 8.66 13.02 23.22
N LYS A 810 9.19 12.63 24.38
CA LYS A 810 8.44 11.94 25.44
C LYS A 810 7.87 12.95 26.43
N ARG A 811 6.89 13.74 26.00
CA ARG A 811 6.31 14.84 26.78
C ARG A 811 4.85 15.12 26.38
N SER A 812 4.06 15.67 27.28
CA SER A 812 2.67 16.05 26.98
C SER A 812 2.59 17.23 26.02
N PHE A 813 1.55 17.20 25.18
CA PHE A 813 1.27 18.21 24.16
C PHE A 813 1.03 19.60 24.75
N ASP A 814 0.49 19.67 25.96
CA ASP A 814 0.27 20.92 26.70
C ASP A 814 1.58 21.68 26.93
N TYR A 815 2.64 20.98 27.37
CA TYR A 815 3.93 21.60 27.62
C TYR A 815 4.75 21.80 26.36
N GLU A 816 4.64 20.89 25.40
CA GLU A 816 5.50 20.90 24.22
C GLU A 816 4.99 21.88 23.16
N VAL A 817 3.66 21.96 22.97
CA VAL A 817 3.05 22.77 21.92
C VAL A 817 2.23 23.92 22.49
N VAL A 818 1.28 23.64 23.40
CA VAL A 818 0.29 24.65 23.83
C VAL A 818 0.95 25.80 24.63
N GLU A 819 1.80 25.51 25.62
CA GLU A 819 2.51 26.54 26.40
C GLU A 819 3.45 27.41 25.54
N ASN A 820 3.88 26.91 24.38
CA ASN A 820 4.80 27.60 23.47
C ASN A 820 4.09 28.27 22.27
N SER A 821 2.76 28.19 22.19
CA SER A 821 2.00 28.80 21.10
C SER A 821 1.68 30.26 21.40
N GLU A 822 1.93 31.14 20.42
CA GLU A 822 1.63 32.57 20.52
C GLU A 822 0.19 32.90 20.08
N SER A 823 -0.46 32.00 19.34
CA SER A 823 -1.80 32.20 18.77
C SER A 823 -2.76 31.09 19.20
N ILE A 824 -3.46 31.36 20.32
CA ILE A 824 -4.40 30.41 20.91
C ILE A 824 -5.79 31.05 20.98
N GLY A 825 -6.80 30.34 20.47
CA GLY A 825 -8.21 30.61 20.67
C GLY A 825 -8.82 29.66 21.70
N CYS A 826 -9.97 30.02 22.28
CA CYS A 826 -10.68 29.16 23.20
C CYS A 826 -12.18 29.18 22.95
N VAL A 827 -12.78 27.99 22.87
CA VAL A 827 -14.22 27.75 22.93
C VAL A 827 -14.59 27.44 24.38
N ARG A 828 -15.58 28.14 24.93
CA ARG A 828 -15.97 28.00 26.33
C ARG A 828 -17.10 26.98 26.49
N TYR A 829 -16.99 26.09 27.46
CA TYR A 829 -18.02 25.12 27.83
C TYR A 829 -18.55 25.35 29.25
N ARG A 830 -19.89 25.38 29.37
CA ARG A 830 -20.63 25.55 30.63
C ARG A 830 -21.49 24.32 30.86
N GLY A 831 -20.91 23.30 31.47
CA GLY A 831 -21.60 22.07 31.81
C GLY A 831 -20.73 21.16 32.65
N VAL A 832 -21.19 19.94 32.87
CA VAL A 832 -20.45 18.98 33.70
C VAL A 832 -19.29 18.38 32.90
N TRP A 833 -18.09 18.47 33.46
CA TRP A 833 -16.89 17.78 32.99
C TRP A 833 -16.10 17.26 34.18
N LYS A 834 -15.67 16.00 34.13
CA LYS A 834 -14.88 15.34 35.17
C LYS A 834 -13.77 14.47 34.56
N ASP A 835 -12.57 14.54 35.13
CA ASP A 835 -11.50 13.57 34.90
C ASP A 835 -11.63 12.40 35.88
N LEU A 836 -12.07 11.24 35.37
CA LEU A 836 -12.25 10.01 36.15
C LEU A 836 -10.93 9.24 36.35
N GLY A 837 -9.86 9.95 36.72
CA GLY A 837 -8.51 9.42 36.88
C GLY A 837 -8.12 8.94 38.28
N THR A 838 -9.01 9.00 39.27
CA THR A 838 -8.77 8.59 40.67
C THR A 838 -10.01 7.93 41.28
N TRP A 839 -9.86 7.10 42.31
CA TRP A 839 -11.01 6.47 42.96
C TRP A 839 -11.99 7.50 43.55
N ASN A 840 -11.50 8.61 44.09
CA ASN A 840 -12.39 9.67 44.60
C ASN A 840 -13.37 10.15 43.52
N THR A 841 -12.85 10.52 42.34
CA THR A 841 -13.67 11.03 41.24
C THR A 841 -14.47 9.93 40.53
N LEU A 842 -13.93 8.73 40.41
CA LEU A 842 -14.63 7.61 39.79
C LEU A 842 -15.86 7.19 40.61
N THR A 843 -15.73 7.06 41.93
CA THR A 843 -16.81 6.58 42.80
C THR A 843 -18.01 7.53 42.88
N GLU A 844 -17.88 8.78 42.46
CA GLU A 844 -19.01 9.71 42.36
C GLU A 844 -19.96 9.33 41.20
N GLU A 845 -19.44 8.68 40.16
CA GLU A 845 -20.17 8.36 38.92
C GLU A 845 -20.33 6.84 38.71
N MET A 846 -19.86 6.03 39.66
CA MET A 846 -19.98 4.58 39.57
C MET A 846 -21.45 4.15 39.60
N ALA A 847 -21.78 3.22 38.71
CA ALA A 847 -23.11 2.66 38.54
C ALA A 847 -23.66 2.00 39.81
N ASP A 848 -22.77 1.37 40.59
CA ASP A 848 -23.08 0.60 41.78
C ASP A 848 -22.01 0.83 42.87
N GLU A 849 -22.44 0.93 44.13
CA GLU A 849 -21.54 0.99 45.29
C GLU A 849 -20.85 -0.36 45.54
N VAL A 850 -21.46 -1.47 45.09
CA VAL A 850 -20.99 -2.83 45.34
C VAL A 850 -21.07 -3.68 44.08
N ALA A 851 -19.96 -4.30 43.69
CA ALA A 851 -19.87 -5.23 42.57
C ALA A 851 -19.21 -6.56 42.98
N GLY A 852 -19.78 -7.67 42.52
CA GLY A 852 -19.29 -9.02 42.82
C GLY A 852 -19.77 -9.59 44.17
N ARG A 853 -19.10 -10.64 44.65
CA ARG A 853 -19.49 -11.35 45.89
C ARG A 853 -19.04 -10.58 47.13
N VAL A 854 -19.77 -9.53 47.50
CA VAL A 854 -19.47 -8.66 48.65
C VAL A 854 -20.68 -8.54 49.59
N LYS A 855 -20.43 -8.55 50.90
CA LYS A 855 -21.40 -8.21 51.94
C LYS A 855 -20.92 -7.00 52.74
N LEU A 856 -21.64 -5.88 52.62
CA LEU A 856 -21.47 -4.72 53.50
C LEU A 856 -22.33 -4.86 54.76
N ASP A 857 -21.74 -4.56 55.91
CA ASP A 857 -22.45 -4.37 57.16
C ASP A 857 -23.15 -3.00 57.20
N SER A 858 -24.20 -2.88 58.03
CA SER A 858 -24.97 -1.64 58.16
C SER A 858 -24.20 -0.47 58.79
N THR A 859 -23.01 -0.74 59.36
CA THR A 859 -22.12 0.29 59.93
C THR A 859 -21.24 0.98 58.88
N CYS A 860 -21.24 0.52 57.63
CA CYS A 860 -20.48 1.15 56.55
C CYS A 860 -21.20 2.38 55.98
N SER A 861 -20.47 3.46 55.68
CA SER A 861 -21.01 4.63 54.99
C SER A 861 -20.09 5.14 53.87
N ASN A 862 -20.66 5.45 52.71
CA ASN A 862 -19.91 5.87 51.51
C ASN A 862 -18.74 4.94 51.14
N VAL A 863 -18.97 3.62 51.22
CA VAL A 863 -17.97 2.60 50.89
C VAL A 863 -18.26 2.05 49.51
N HIS A 864 -17.24 2.02 48.64
CA HIS A 864 -17.32 1.34 47.35
C HIS A 864 -16.51 0.05 47.39
N ALA A 865 -17.12 -1.07 46.98
CA ALA A 865 -16.50 -2.38 47.07
C ALA A 865 -16.64 -3.19 45.79
N ILE A 866 -15.52 -3.61 45.20
CA ILE A 866 -15.49 -4.40 43.96
C ILE A 866 -14.71 -5.69 44.22
N ASN A 867 -15.32 -6.83 43.91
CA ASN A 867 -14.68 -8.13 44.08
C ASN A 867 -14.84 -8.96 42.79
N GLU A 868 -13.79 -8.97 41.97
CA GLU A 868 -13.68 -9.80 40.76
C GLU A 868 -13.09 -11.19 41.06
N THR A 869 -12.76 -11.49 42.33
CA THR A 869 -12.26 -12.80 42.74
C THR A 869 -13.39 -13.81 42.96
N THR A 870 -13.06 -15.10 42.99
CA THR A 870 -14.03 -16.17 43.31
C THR A 870 -14.39 -16.25 44.80
N LEU A 871 -13.60 -15.59 45.67
CA LEU A 871 -13.74 -15.60 47.12
C LEU A 871 -14.82 -14.61 47.58
N PRO A 872 -15.63 -14.93 48.61
CA PRO A 872 -16.55 -13.95 49.19
C PRO A 872 -15.80 -12.89 50.01
N MET A 873 -16.27 -11.63 49.94
CA MET A 873 -15.72 -10.50 50.69
C MET A 873 -16.75 -9.95 51.69
N ALA A 874 -16.35 -9.68 52.92
CA ALA A 874 -17.21 -9.07 53.94
C ALA A 874 -16.52 -7.82 54.52
N ILE A 875 -17.24 -6.70 54.59
CA ILE A 875 -16.71 -5.40 55.01
C ILE A 875 -17.62 -4.81 56.09
N ALA A 876 -17.05 -4.38 57.20
CA ALA A 876 -17.76 -3.73 58.30
C ALA A 876 -16.98 -2.55 58.89
N GLY A 877 -17.69 -1.51 59.32
CA GLY A 877 -17.13 -0.36 60.05
C GLY A 877 -16.28 0.62 59.25
N LEU A 878 -16.24 0.52 57.91
CA LEU A 878 -15.50 1.46 57.06
C LEU A 878 -16.34 2.68 56.68
N ASN A 879 -15.71 3.85 56.57
CA ASN A 879 -16.33 5.09 56.11
C ASN A 879 -15.46 5.74 55.04
N ASP A 880 -16.07 6.30 54.00
CA ASP A 880 -15.38 7.02 52.90
C ASP A 880 -14.22 6.22 52.29
N ALA A 881 -14.44 4.94 52.02
CA ALA A 881 -13.42 3.98 51.65
C ALA A 881 -13.70 3.29 50.31
N VAL A 882 -12.63 2.76 49.71
CA VAL A 882 -12.67 1.90 48.54
C VAL A 882 -11.96 0.58 48.84
N VAL A 883 -12.62 -0.54 48.55
CA VAL A 883 -12.11 -1.90 48.75
C VAL A 883 -12.24 -2.68 47.45
N VAL A 884 -11.12 -3.03 46.82
CA VAL A 884 -11.12 -3.62 45.48
C VAL A 884 -10.23 -4.84 45.48
N ALA A 885 -10.77 -5.98 45.04
CA ALA A 885 -10.02 -7.22 44.89
C ALA A 885 -10.18 -7.76 43.47
N THR A 886 -9.05 -7.95 42.78
CA THR A 886 -8.95 -8.58 41.46
C THR A 886 -7.84 -9.63 41.48
N SER A 887 -7.56 -10.27 40.33
CA SER A 887 -6.39 -11.14 40.17
C SER A 887 -5.06 -10.39 40.32
N ASP A 888 -5.03 -9.09 40.06
CA ASP A 888 -3.83 -8.26 40.17
C ASP A 888 -3.50 -7.86 41.61
N GLY A 889 -4.48 -7.94 42.53
CA GLY A 889 -4.25 -7.67 43.95
C GLY A 889 -5.48 -7.15 44.69
N ILE A 890 -5.25 -6.68 45.92
CA ILE A 890 -6.28 -6.16 46.81
C ILE A 890 -5.88 -4.75 47.28
N LEU A 891 -6.73 -3.75 47.02
CA LEU A 891 -6.61 -2.40 47.54
C LEU A 891 -7.64 -2.13 48.63
N VAL A 892 -7.18 -1.56 49.74
CA VAL A 892 -8.03 -0.94 50.77
C VAL A 892 -7.49 0.46 51.02
N SER A 893 -8.29 1.49 50.75
CA SER A 893 -7.87 2.88 50.92
C SER A 893 -9.05 3.77 51.27
N SER A 894 -8.81 4.90 51.95
CA SER A 894 -9.80 5.97 51.95
C SER A 894 -9.87 6.61 50.57
N LYS A 895 -11.06 7.10 50.18
CA LYS A 895 -11.26 7.73 48.86
C LYS A 895 -10.30 8.89 48.63
N GLU A 896 -10.02 9.70 49.65
CA GLU A 896 -9.08 10.83 49.57
C GLU A 896 -7.62 10.36 49.33
N GLN A 897 -7.13 9.40 50.13
CA GLN A 897 -5.73 8.94 50.04
C GLN A 897 -5.47 8.10 48.79
N SER A 898 -6.51 7.56 48.16
CA SER A 898 -6.43 6.81 46.91
C SER A 898 -5.73 7.57 45.77
N ALA A 899 -5.72 8.91 45.80
CA ALA A 899 -5.06 9.74 44.78
C ALA A 899 -3.51 9.61 44.81
N HIS A 900 -2.94 9.13 45.91
CA HIS A 900 -1.49 9.06 46.17
C HIS A 900 -0.92 7.64 46.17
N ILE A 901 -1.66 6.64 45.69
CA ILE A 901 -1.28 5.20 45.83
C ILE A 901 -0.16 4.74 44.89
N LYS A 902 0.30 5.56 43.94
CA LYS A 902 1.25 5.11 42.90
C LYS A 902 2.53 4.48 43.44
N GLU A 903 3.13 5.09 44.47
CA GLU A 903 4.37 4.61 45.09
C GLU A 903 4.12 3.25 45.77
N LEU A 904 3.02 3.13 46.50
CA LEU A 904 2.61 1.89 47.16
C LEU A 904 2.33 0.76 46.16
N VAL A 905 1.62 1.07 45.07
CA VAL A 905 1.29 0.10 44.02
C VAL A 905 2.57 -0.42 43.36
N ALA A 906 3.55 0.43 43.08
CA ALA A 906 4.81 0.03 42.47
C ALA A 906 5.61 -1.00 43.29
N GLU A 907 5.40 -1.06 44.61
CA GLU A 907 6.05 -2.05 45.49
C GLU A 907 5.33 -3.41 45.52
N VAL A 908 4.04 -3.46 45.16
CA VAL A 908 3.19 -4.66 45.34
C VAL A 908 2.63 -5.22 44.03
N SER A 909 2.61 -4.44 42.95
CA SER A 909 2.08 -4.87 41.66
C SER A 909 3.11 -5.69 40.89
N GLU A 910 2.65 -6.78 40.27
CA GLU A 910 3.47 -7.52 39.33
C GLU A 910 3.75 -6.70 38.05
N PRO A 911 4.90 -6.93 37.36
CA PRO A 911 5.26 -6.18 36.15
C PRO A 911 4.30 -6.39 34.96
N GLN A 912 3.53 -7.48 34.97
CA GLN A 912 2.55 -7.83 33.94
C GLN A 912 1.19 -8.13 34.58
N PRO A 913 0.07 -7.89 33.88
CA PRO A 913 -1.26 -8.25 34.36
C PRO A 913 -1.38 -9.74 34.67
N MET A 914 -2.06 -10.09 35.76
CA MET A 914 -2.34 -11.47 36.15
C MET A 914 -3.47 -12.11 35.33
N TYR A 915 -4.24 -11.29 34.60
CA TYR A 915 -5.33 -11.71 33.74
C TYR A 915 -5.52 -10.70 32.60
N GLU A 916 -5.68 -11.21 31.37
CA GLU A 916 -6.01 -10.41 30.19
C GLU A 916 -7.11 -11.08 29.35
N GLU A 917 -8.08 -10.26 28.94
CA GLU A 917 -9.12 -10.65 27.99
C GLU A 917 -8.67 -10.27 26.57
N LYS A 918 -8.90 -11.17 25.62
CA LYS A 918 -8.48 -11.10 24.22
C LYS A 918 -9.69 -11.35 23.32
N HIS A 919 -9.64 -10.92 22.06
CA HIS A 919 -10.74 -11.19 21.12
C HIS A 919 -10.99 -12.69 20.94
N TRP A 920 -9.93 -13.50 20.96
CA TRP A 920 -10.00 -14.95 20.83
C TRP A 920 -10.29 -15.68 22.16
N GLY A 921 -10.34 -14.99 23.32
CA GLY A 921 -10.46 -15.67 24.61
C GLY A 921 -9.88 -14.91 25.80
N TYR A 922 -9.23 -15.61 26.73
CA TYR A 922 -8.47 -14.99 27.81
C TYR A 922 -7.22 -15.80 28.14
N TYR A 923 -6.23 -15.13 28.74
CA TYR A 923 -5.13 -15.81 29.40
C TYR A 923 -4.81 -15.14 30.74
N GLY A 924 -4.33 -15.92 31.70
CA GLY A 924 -3.97 -15.42 33.02
C GLY A 924 -2.91 -16.28 33.67
N PHE A 925 -2.30 -15.75 34.71
CA PHE A 925 -1.26 -16.44 35.47
C PHE A 925 -1.86 -17.09 36.71
N LEU A 926 -1.58 -18.37 36.91
CA LEU A 926 -1.94 -19.04 38.15
C LEU A 926 -0.96 -18.63 39.27
N PRO A 927 -1.45 -18.32 40.48
CA PRO A 927 -0.58 -18.00 41.61
C PRO A 927 0.35 -19.18 41.89
N THR A 928 1.65 -19.02 41.63
CA THR A 928 2.63 -20.04 41.97
C THR A 928 2.97 -19.92 43.45
N LEU A 929 2.72 -21.00 44.21
CA LEU A 929 3.21 -21.12 45.58
C LEU A 929 4.74 -21.11 45.53
N GLN A 930 5.37 -20.06 46.06
CA GLN A 930 6.79 -20.12 46.41
C GLN A 930 6.95 -21.20 47.48
N SER A 931 7.34 -22.42 47.08
CA SER A 931 7.73 -23.43 48.05
C SER A 931 9.13 -23.10 48.54
N SER A 932 9.26 -22.77 49.82
CA SER A 932 10.55 -22.59 50.49
C SER A 932 11.27 -23.90 50.80
N GLU A 933 10.76 -25.04 50.30
CA GLU A 933 11.25 -26.39 50.58
C GLU A 933 11.45 -27.20 49.29
N SER A 934 12.34 -26.76 48.43
CA SER A 934 13.13 -27.62 47.54
C SER A 934 14.05 -26.71 46.74
N GLY A 935 15.31 -27.09 46.56
CA GLY A 935 16.29 -26.33 45.77
C GLY A 935 16.00 -26.33 44.26
N LEU A 936 14.74 -26.14 43.86
CA LEU A 936 14.32 -25.88 42.49
C LEU A 936 14.55 -24.38 42.19
N PRO A 937 15.00 -24.04 40.97
CA PRO A 937 15.11 -22.64 40.55
C PRO A 937 13.77 -21.92 40.68
N ALA A 938 13.84 -20.62 40.97
CA ALA A 938 12.70 -19.75 41.18
C ALA A 938 11.75 -19.72 39.96
N SER A 939 10.44 -19.74 40.25
CA SER A 939 9.29 -19.43 39.38
C SER A 939 9.19 -20.17 38.04
N ARG A 940 8.60 -21.38 38.04
CA ARG A 940 8.00 -21.91 36.80
C ARG A 940 6.70 -21.17 36.53
N ARG A 941 6.60 -20.56 35.35
CA ARG A 941 5.39 -19.83 34.95
C ARG A 941 4.29 -20.83 34.59
N VAL A 942 3.10 -20.62 35.15
CA VAL A 942 1.91 -21.42 34.83
C VAL A 942 0.83 -20.47 34.35
N GLU A 943 0.43 -20.64 33.10
CA GLU A 943 -0.56 -19.84 32.40
C GLU A 943 -1.83 -20.67 32.22
N GLU A 944 -2.99 -20.08 32.53
CA GLU A 944 -4.29 -20.59 32.10
C GLU A 944 -4.71 -19.83 30.85
N ILE A 945 -5.05 -20.55 29.79
CA ILE A 945 -5.51 -19.98 28.52
C ILE A 945 -6.86 -20.60 28.21
N ALA A 946 -7.84 -19.78 27.83
CA ALA A 946 -9.09 -20.26 27.28
C ALA A 946 -9.34 -19.60 25.93
N VAL A 947 -9.74 -20.40 24.96
CA VAL A 947 -10.04 -19.94 23.59
C VAL A 947 -11.55 -20.04 23.39
N HIS A 948 -12.15 -18.98 22.87
CA HIS A 948 -13.55 -18.95 22.47
C HIS A 948 -13.79 -19.90 21.29
N ASP A 949 -15.03 -20.36 21.14
CA ASP A 949 -15.39 -21.29 20.07
C ASP A 949 -15.10 -20.67 18.70
N GLU A 950 -14.44 -21.42 17.83
CA GLU A 950 -14.09 -21.03 16.44
C GLU A 950 -13.09 -19.86 16.32
N GLU A 951 -12.51 -19.41 17.43
CA GLU A 951 -11.44 -18.42 17.45
C GLU A 951 -10.04 -19.06 17.48
N THR A 952 -9.03 -18.32 17.01
CA THR A 952 -7.63 -18.78 17.00
C THR A 952 -6.76 -17.91 17.90
N ALA A 953 -6.11 -18.54 18.87
CA ALA A 953 -5.18 -17.90 19.79
C ALA A 953 -3.73 -18.09 19.31
N ALA A 954 -3.06 -17.00 18.90
CA ALA A 954 -1.63 -17.00 18.68
C ALA A 954 -0.89 -16.73 20.00
N LEU A 955 -0.09 -17.68 20.47
CA LEU A 955 0.66 -17.54 21.71
C LEU A 955 1.96 -16.76 21.49
N PRO A 956 2.38 -15.91 22.44
CA PRO A 956 3.65 -15.17 22.32
C PRO A 956 4.84 -16.11 22.21
N VAL A 957 5.79 -15.84 21.31
CA VAL A 957 7.01 -16.63 21.19
C VAL A 957 7.80 -16.61 22.50
N SER A 958 8.23 -17.79 22.97
CA SER A 958 8.97 -17.96 24.22
C SER A 958 10.44 -18.21 23.96
N GLY A 959 11.33 -17.71 24.82
CA GLY A 959 12.74 -18.14 24.82
C GLY A 959 12.98 -19.52 25.46
N VAL A 960 11.95 -20.14 26.03
CA VAL A 960 11.98 -21.45 26.71
C VAL A 960 10.92 -22.38 26.16
N THR A 961 11.09 -23.69 26.31
CA THR A 961 10.10 -24.67 25.87
C THR A 961 8.85 -24.58 26.76
N ARG A 962 7.66 -24.62 26.17
CA ARG A 962 6.39 -24.67 26.92
C ARG A 962 5.72 -26.02 26.73
N VAL A 963 5.08 -26.54 27.77
CA VAL A 963 4.17 -27.68 27.67
C VAL A 963 2.74 -27.18 27.87
N ILE A 964 1.93 -27.34 26.83
CA ILE A 964 0.51 -27.00 26.83
C ILE A 964 -0.27 -28.27 27.16
N VAL A 965 -1.11 -28.22 28.19
CA VAL A 965 -2.00 -29.30 28.58
C VAL A 965 -3.44 -28.85 28.36
N VAL A 966 -4.19 -29.56 27.53
CA VAL A 966 -5.61 -29.30 27.33
C VAL A 966 -6.37 -29.81 28.55
N VAL A 967 -6.97 -28.92 29.33
CA VAL A 967 -7.77 -29.27 30.51
C VAL A 967 -9.26 -29.43 30.18
N HIS A 968 -9.74 -28.77 29.12
CA HIS A 968 -11.10 -28.88 28.64
C HIS A 968 -11.21 -28.58 27.14
N GLY A 969 -12.24 -29.11 26.48
CA GLY A 969 -12.50 -28.88 25.05
C GLY A 969 -11.71 -29.78 24.11
N SER A 970 -11.79 -29.44 22.82
CA SER A 970 -11.05 -30.09 21.73
C SER A 970 -10.72 -29.08 20.64
N GLY A 971 -9.62 -29.29 19.94
CA GLY A 971 -9.19 -28.43 18.86
C GLY A 971 -7.81 -28.81 18.33
N GLN A 972 -7.10 -27.87 17.73
CA GLN A 972 -5.80 -28.10 17.12
C GLN A 972 -4.78 -27.10 17.69
N VAL A 973 -3.56 -27.59 17.93
CA VAL A 973 -2.38 -26.77 18.18
C VAL A 973 -1.51 -26.83 16.93
N LYS A 974 -1.30 -25.70 16.29
CA LYS A 974 -0.44 -25.57 15.11
C LYS A 974 0.94 -25.06 15.54
N LEU A 975 1.98 -25.82 15.20
CA LEU A 975 3.38 -25.49 15.40
C LEU A 975 4.04 -25.43 14.04
N GLN A 976 4.42 -24.24 13.57
CA GLN A 976 4.94 -24.05 12.20
C GLN A 976 3.95 -24.64 11.17
N ASP A 977 4.33 -25.68 10.43
CA ASP A 977 3.50 -26.36 9.42
C ASP A 977 2.78 -27.61 9.95
N GLU A 978 2.97 -27.97 11.21
CA GLU A 978 2.36 -29.17 11.82
C GLU A 978 1.11 -28.80 12.62
N CYS A 979 -0.05 -29.35 12.23
CA CYS A 979 -1.29 -29.29 13.00
C CYS A 979 -1.44 -30.54 13.89
N ILE A 980 -1.49 -30.33 15.20
CA ILE A 980 -1.66 -31.38 16.21
C ILE A 980 -3.07 -31.31 16.78
N GLU A 981 -3.89 -32.29 16.43
CA GLU A 981 -5.22 -32.49 17.04
C GLU A 981 -5.08 -32.78 18.55
N CYS A 982 -5.86 -32.07 19.35
CA CYS A 982 -5.80 -32.13 20.80
C CYS A 982 -7.21 -32.16 21.42
N ILE A 983 -7.38 -33.03 22.42
CA ILE A 983 -8.59 -33.16 23.24
C ILE A 983 -8.22 -33.00 24.71
N ALA A 984 -9.19 -32.80 25.59
CA ALA A 984 -8.96 -32.81 27.05
C ALA A 984 -8.07 -34.00 27.50
N GLY A 985 -6.97 -33.67 28.19
CA GLY A 985 -5.91 -34.60 28.60
C GLY A 985 -4.70 -34.66 27.65
N SER A 986 -4.76 -34.04 26.47
CA SER A 986 -3.64 -33.97 25.53
C SER A 986 -2.56 -33.02 26.04
N SER A 987 -1.29 -33.32 25.74
CA SER A 987 -0.16 -32.47 26.03
C SER A 987 0.67 -32.23 24.77
N VAL A 988 0.98 -30.96 24.48
CA VAL A 988 1.79 -30.55 23.32
C VAL A 988 2.99 -29.76 23.81
N ALA A 989 4.19 -30.14 23.37
CA ALA A 989 5.41 -29.39 23.67
C ALA A 989 5.66 -28.36 22.56
N VAL A 990 5.75 -27.09 22.94
CA VAL A 990 6.07 -25.95 22.09
C VAL A 990 7.54 -25.63 22.29
N PRO A 991 8.42 -25.85 21.29
CA PRO A 991 9.83 -25.55 21.42
C PRO A 991 10.09 -24.06 21.65
N ALA A 992 11.23 -23.74 22.26
CA ALA A 992 11.70 -22.37 22.37
C ALA A 992 11.82 -21.73 20.98
N TRP A 993 11.40 -20.47 20.88
CA TRP A 993 11.38 -19.64 19.68
C TRP A 993 10.41 -20.09 18.58
N SER A 994 9.52 -21.05 18.87
CA SER A 994 8.47 -21.47 17.94
C SER A 994 7.19 -20.64 18.09
N GLU A 995 6.58 -20.32 16.96
CA GLU A 995 5.20 -19.82 16.91
C GLU A 995 4.22 -20.95 17.20
N CYS A 996 3.11 -20.60 17.86
CA CYS A 996 2.09 -21.56 18.27
C CYS A 996 0.71 -20.91 18.13
N GLU A 997 -0.14 -21.51 17.31
CA GLU A 997 -1.54 -21.12 17.15
C GLU A 997 -2.45 -22.21 17.70
N ILE A 998 -3.56 -21.83 18.33
CA ILE A 998 -4.47 -22.77 18.95
C ILE A 998 -5.91 -22.42 18.59
N THR A 999 -6.65 -23.37 18.03
CA THR A 999 -8.03 -23.18 17.57
C THR A 999 -8.89 -24.32 18.07
N GLY A 1000 -10.12 -24.07 18.50
CA GLY A 1000 -11.02 -25.15 18.88
C GLY A 1000 -12.33 -24.72 19.52
N THR A 1001 -12.99 -25.67 20.18
CA THR A 1001 -14.30 -25.49 20.81
C THR A 1001 -14.21 -25.82 22.30
N GLY A 1002 -14.59 -24.86 23.15
CA GLY A 1002 -14.55 -24.96 24.60
C GLY A 1002 -13.15 -25.16 25.16
N LEU A 1003 -12.11 -24.74 24.43
CA LEU A 1003 -10.73 -25.02 24.78
C LEU A 1003 -10.32 -24.26 26.04
N ARG A 1004 -9.84 -25.02 27.03
CA ARG A 1004 -9.08 -24.51 28.16
C ARG A 1004 -7.78 -25.27 28.28
N LEU A 1005 -6.71 -24.55 28.53
CA LEU A 1005 -5.34 -25.02 28.45
C LEU A 1005 -4.57 -24.52 29.67
N ILE A 1006 -3.61 -25.33 30.11
CA ILE A 1006 -2.59 -24.91 31.06
C ILE A 1006 -1.25 -24.98 30.34
N SER A 1007 -0.56 -23.84 30.23
CA SER A 1007 0.80 -23.75 29.68
C SER A 1007 1.79 -23.66 30.84
N VAL A 1008 2.85 -24.47 30.78
CA VAL A 1008 3.91 -24.52 31.78
C VAL A 1008 5.26 -24.39 31.10
N ASP A 1009 6.06 -23.42 31.52
CA ASP A 1009 7.45 -23.30 31.07
C ASP A 1009 8.29 -24.44 31.67
N VAL A 1010 9.07 -25.12 30.80
CA VAL A 1010 9.97 -26.22 31.18
C VAL A 1010 11.40 -25.90 30.71
N ASP A 1011 12.37 -26.20 31.59
CA ASP A 1011 13.80 -26.00 31.36
C ASP A 1011 14.38 -26.92 30.27
#